data_AF-A0A9E5LWZ5-F1
#
_entry.id   AF-A0A9E5LWZ5-F1
#
_cell.length_a   1.000
_cell.length_b   1.000
_cell.length_c   1.000
_cell.angle_alpha   90.00
_cell.angle_beta   90.00
_cell.angle_gamma   90.00
#
_symmetry.space_group_name_H-M   'P 1'
#
loop_
_entity.id
_entity.type
_entity.pdbx_description
1 polymer ?
#
loop_
_entity_poly.entity_id
_entity_poly.type
_entity_poly.pdbx_seq_one_letter_code
_entity_poly.pdbx_strand_id
1 'polypeptide(L)'
;MIRPLVYLFLAGSAFAADTLSTLADPEALRQAIPALREQRHWTEFASPEQIALYDGPETVYPEIPASAHDLTGFDPALLGSPVPAPGVHPRILFSPGDIPLVKHRLEGSKAGQKALLETRFLLAQTLYNPASDEGKIYAKLVAGDTADLTFLTPEPPKQIDSILISTPPRHWFNGYTQSLPDTVHTAYLPNLLAASAFQALLDNDTPRGRDTAAAIANYYWLRNPLIDAFAEEQHRLHLAPRDTWRAIFGVAGGNNLAFCYDLAAPWMNEEQRAVLRHAIAASARWVETNWSGWDLEHYLTALAIEDEPGYDPAIQPAALRTLKGYLQWGISAQGTIFESNGKVGAGFHYAMLTALALARRGENQLGHPHLHQLPFSQIQHVVPSGEYNVNNGTWGCAPFAYGHFFTAFFPREKVAAAADLLMRQDRPDLAAFDPVHYQLSLEASTQSNATPPGGRALEKINWRKLTPLTPAHVMGPTPYDCADWRGAETFAKDRASLNLPLDFADPVHGLLTTRSAPDSDALFLMFEARANLSTIGHQQHDAGHFYLAALGEMWGVEAGAKSGFSQDHSHVRIDGLGLADVAYPPRVKFLGSAITPVGALATANISAAYNHGWVGPTQFQWTIPDAASWKISPETDPDVVAYFRGTQHYKMRIWGDNYFKQNWGPTMRVESANPVKSAFRTAGLVRGAHPYALVLDDVNKGDGRAHDYDWVLQVPNSVRLADIELPAGNPAAAVLVKTIGGDQFRMTDVQETPVGTPALLVVALDLPVTTGPQLWNFYKATEQPFRLDVRTYTANKTNQVLTRTRLYASRRDTIFRSRIALIPFKIGQPLPKITWDAEQTSATLVWPDQNDTLVFSPAAPDAHTSVSVRRGGTEILSSARLGLTP
;
A
#
# COMPACT_ATOMS: atom_id res chain seq x y z
N MET A 1 -15.21 24.75 -48.64
CA MET A 1 -16.05 23.72 -49.30
C MET A 1 -16.38 22.64 -48.26
N ILE A 2 -17.65 22.56 -47.88
CA ILE A 2 -18.41 21.47 -47.23
C ILE A 2 -17.62 20.51 -46.31
N ARG A 3 -17.63 20.79 -45.00
CA ARG A 3 -17.74 19.79 -43.90
C ARG A 3 -17.94 20.49 -42.54
N PRO A 4 -19.18 20.88 -42.17
CA PRO A 4 -19.56 20.98 -40.75
C PRO A 4 -20.82 20.16 -40.39
N LEU A 5 -21.24 19.22 -41.24
CA LEU A 5 -22.50 18.46 -41.06
C LEU A 5 -22.33 17.04 -40.49
N VAL A 6 -21.12 16.62 -40.13
CA VAL A 6 -20.87 15.26 -39.59
C VAL A 6 -20.91 15.20 -38.06
N TYR A 7 -20.70 16.32 -37.35
CA TYR A 7 -20.70 16.31 -35.88
C TYR A 7 -22.10 16.34 -35.23
N LEU A 8 -23.16 16.69 -35.96
CA LEU A 8 -24.52 16.69 -35.40
C LEU A 8 -25.24 15.33 -35.46
N PHE A 9 -24.76 14.38 -36.28
CA PHE A 9 -25.45 13.09 -36.48
C PHE A 9 -24.98 11.96 -35.54
N LEU A 10 -23.91 12.17 -34.78
CA LEU A 10 -23.44 11.21 -33.76
C LEU A 10 -24.05 11.44 -32.37
N ALA A 11 -24.86 12.48 -32.16
CA ALA A 11 -25.51 12.74 -30.87
C ALA A 11 -26.75 11.84 -30.60
N GLY A 12 -27.18 11.02 -31.57
CA GLY A 12 -28.49 10.37 -31.55
C GLY A 12 -28.51 8.84 -31.41
N SER A 13 -27.36 8.16 -31.37
CA SER A 13 -27.32 6.68 -31.30
C SER A 13 -26.54 6.21 -30.07
N ALA A 14 -27.28 5.81 -29.04
CA ALA A 14 -26.86 4.90 -27.97
C ALA A 14 -25.51 5.20 -27.28
N PHE A 15 -25.47 6.27 -26.48
CA PHE A 15 -24.41 6.54 -25.51
C PHE A 15 -24.93 6.34 -24.07
N ALA A 16 -25.56 5.20 -23.80
CA ALA A 16 -25.76 4.78 -22.42
C ALA A 16 -24.42 4.26 -21.89
N ALA A 17 -24.07 4.53 -20.63
CA ALA A 17 -23.07 3.72 -19.92
C ALA A 17 -23.34 2.23 -20.20
N ASP A 18 -22.30 1.40 -20.30
CA ASP A 18 -22.46 -0.04 -20.43
C ASP A 18 -23.39 -0.52 -19.31
N THR A 19 -24.66 -0.76 -19.66
CA THR A 19 -25.66 -1.13 -18.68
C THR A 19 -25.35 -2.54 -18.21
N LEU A 20 -25.54 -2.78 -16.91
CA LEU A 20 -25.45 -4.09 -16.25
C LEU A 20 -25.99 -5.26 -17.11
N SER A 21 -27.01 -5.01 -17.93
CA SER A 21 -27.68 -6.00 -18.78
C SER A 21 -26.78 -6.77 -19.77
N THR A 22 -25.68 -6.19 -20.30
CA THR A 22 -24.78 -6.92 -21.22
C THR A 22 -23.67 -7.70 -20.49
N LEU A 23 -23.39 -7.34 -19.23
CA LEU A 23 -22.41 -7.99 -18.35
C LEU A 23 -23.06 -8.96 -17.34
N ALA A 24 -24.40 -9.00 -17.30
CA ALA A 24 -25.21 -9.84 -16.43
C ALA A 24 -25.43 -11.26 -16.96
N ASP A 25 -24.88 -11.62 -18.13
CA ASP A 25 -24.85 -13.01 -18.59
C ASP A 25 -23.40 -13.41 -18.95
N PRO A 26 -22.67 -14.01 -18.00
CA PRO A 26 -21.30 -14.47 -18.19
C PRO A 26 -21.14 -15.45 -19.36
N GLU A 27 -22.16 -16.28 -19.63
CA GLU A 27 -22.09 -17.30 -20.67
C GLU A 27 -22.30 -16.69 -22.05
N ALA A 28 -23.25 -15.76 -22.18
CA ALA A 28 -23.39 -14.96 -23.41
C ALA A 28 -22.10 -14.19 -23.73
N LEU A 29 -21.46 -13.61 -22.71
CA LEU A 29 -20.20 -12.89 -22.85
C LEU A 29 -19.07 -13.83 -23.31
N ARG A 30 -18.94 -15.01 -22.68
CA ARG A 30 -17.96 -16.04 -23.06
C ARG A 30 -18.16 -16.52 -24.50
N GLN A 31 -19.40 -16.69 -24.94
CA GLN A 31 -19.72 -17.08 -26.31
C GLN A 31 -19.39 -15.96 -27.31
N ALA A 32 -19.60 -14.70 -26.95
CA ALA A 32 -19.34 -13.56 -27.82
C ALA A 32 -17.84 -13.27 -28.00
N ILE A 33 -17.00 -13.57 -27.01
CA ILE A 33 -15.58 -13.16 -26.99
C ILE A 33 -14.65 -14.36 -27.21
N PRO A 34 -13.88 -14.41 -28.33
CA PRO A 34 -12.99 -15.53 -28.63
C PRO A 34 -12.01 -15.88 -27.50
N ALA A 35 -11.39 -14.87 -26.88
CA ALA A 35 -10.42 -15.07 -25.81
C ALA A 35 -11.01 -15.68 -24.52
N LEU A 36 -12.31 -15.50 -24.28
CA LEU A 36 -13.02 -16.14 -23.16
C LEU A 36 -13.47 -17.55 -23.52
N ARG A 37 -13.87 -17.76 -24.78
CA ARG A 37 -14.29 -19.07 -25.28
C ARG A 37 -13.20 -20.14 -25.16
N GLU A 38 -11.94 -19.74 -25.31
CA GLU A 38 -10.77 -20.60 -25.19
C GLU A 38 -10.39 -20.95 -23.74
N GLN A 39 -11.02 -20.32 -22.74
CA GLN A 39 -10.72 -20.56 -21.33
C GLN A 39 -11.55 -21.70 -20.76
N ARG A 40 -10.93 -22.45 -19.85
CA ARG A 40 -11.60 -23.51 -19.08
C ARG A 40 -12.56 -22.92 -18.06
N HIS A 41 -13.66 -23.63 -17.79
CA HIS A 41 -14.63 -23.25 -16.77
C HIS A 41 -14.20 -23.77 -15.39
N TRP A 42 -14.40 -23.00 -14.33
CA TRP A 42 -13.96 -23.38 -12.98
C TRP A 42 -14.64 -24.69 -12.49
N THR A 43 -15.86 -24.94 -12.93
CA THR A 43 -16.61 -26.17 -12.62
C THR A 43 -15.96 -27.43 -13.20
N GLU A 44 -15.08 -27.32 -14.19
CA GLU A 44 -14.28 -28.45 -14.67
C GLU A 44 -13.26 -28.95 -13.63
N PHE A 45 -12.99 -28.13 -12.60
CA PHE A 45 -12.05 -28.42 -11.52
C PHE A 45 -12.76 -28.68 -10.19
N ALA A 46 -14.10 -28.76 -10.19
CA ALA A 46 -14.92 -28.83 -8.99
C ALA A 46 -15.74 -30.12 -8.95
N SER A 47 -15.92 -30.69 -7.75
CA SER A 47 -16.93 -31.72 -7.54
C SER A 47 -18.35 -31.10 -7.50
N PRO A 48 -19.42 -31.89 -7.71
CA PRO A 48 -20.79 -31.40 -7.56
C PRO A 48 -21.07 -30.73 -6.21
N GLU A 49 -20.47 -31.25 -5.13
CA GLU A 49 -20.60 -30.69 -3.78
C GLU A 49 -19.90 -29.33 -3.67
N GLN A 50 -18.74 -29.17 -4.29
CA GLN A 50 -18.03 -27.88 -4.32
C GLN A 50 -18.79 -26.84 -5.15
N ILE A 51 -19.42 -27.26 -6.26
CA ILE A 51 -20.27 -26.36 -7.07
C ILE A 51 -21.45 -25.86 -6.24
N ALA A 52 -22.12 -26.77 -5.53
CA ALA A 52 -23.29 -26.46 -4.70
C ALA A 52 -22.99 -25.46 -3.56
N LEU A 53 -21.73 -25.29 -3.14
CA LEU A 53 -21.36 -24.27 -2.13
C LEU A 53 -21.59 -22.84 -2.61
N TYR A 54 -21.46 -22.61 -3.93
CA TYR A 54 -21.57 -21.30 -4.55
C TYR A 54 -22.97 -21.00 -5.08
N ASP A 55 -23.85 -22.01 -5.09
CA ASP A 55 -25.26 -21.83 -5.45
C ASP A 55 -26.06 -21.10 -4.35
N GLY A 56 -27.18 -20.50 -4.77
CA GLY A 56 -28.11 -19.79 -3.88
C GLY A 56 -28.04 -18.26 -3.99
N PRO A 57 -28.73 -17.53 -3.09
CA PRO A 57 -28.74 -16.07 -3.12
C PRO A 57 -27.38 -15.48 -2.74
N GLU A 58 -27.11 -14.29 -3.27
CA GLU A 58 -25.93 -13.50 -2.91
C GLU A 58 -25.88 -13.21 -1.41
N THR A 59 -24.66 -13.20 -0.85
CA THR A 59 -24.47 -12.75 0.51
C THR A 59 -24.77 -11.27 0.61
N VAL A 60 -25.78 -10.93 1.41
CA VAL A 60 -26.10 -9.55 1.73
C VAL A 60 -25.19 -9.08 2.86
N TYR A 61 -24.27 -8.19 2.54
CA TYR A 61 -23.39 -7.60 3.53
C TYR A 61 -24.03 -6.35 4.15
N PRO A 62 -23.92 -6.14 5.47
CA PRO A 62 -24.44 -4.95 6.12
C PRO A 62 -23.64 -3.72 5.68
N GLU A 63 -24.35 -2.67 5.25
CA GLU A 63 -23.76 -1.35 5.03
C GLU A 63 -23.77 -0.54 6.33
N ILE A 64 -22.72 0.26 6.54
CA ILE A 64 -22.73 1.27 7.61
C ILE A 64 -23.73 2.37 7.23
N PRO A 65 -24.75 2.64 8.07
CA PRO A 65 -25.70 3.69 7.79
C PRO A 65 -25.07 5.07 8.01
N ALA A 66 -25.54 6.08 7.28
CA ALA A 66 -25.10 7.47 7.46
C ALA A 66 -25.30 7.99 8.90
N SER A 67 -26.23 7.43 9.66
CA SER A 67 -26.43 7.75 11.08
C SER A 67 -25.28 7.32 12.00
N ALA A 68 -24.39 6.44 11.53
CA ALA A 68 -23.16 6.07 12.23
C ALA A 68 -21.97 6.96 11.86
N HIS A 69 -22.14 7.90 10.92
CA HIS A 69 -21.08 8.83 10.56
C HIS A 69 -20.90 9.88 11.66
N ASP A 70 -19.66 10.08 12.09
CA ASP A 70 -19.31 11.09 13.07
C ASP A 70 -18.68 12.31 12.37
N LEU A 71 -19.40 13.41 12.33
CA LEU A 71 -18.91 14.69 11.81
C LEU A 71 -18.49 15.65 12.93
N THR A 72 -18.30 15.15 14.15
CA THR A 72 -17.80 15.96 15.26
C THR A 72 -16.42 16.52 14.90
N GLY A 73 -16.27 17.84 15.05
CA GLY A 73 -15.05 18.55 14.69
C GLY A 73 -14.78 18.70 13.19
N PHE A 74 -15.69 18.22 12.32
CA PHE A 74 -15.63 18.47 10.89
C PHE A 74 -15.77 19.98 10.61
N ASP A 75 -14.91 20.51 9.74
CA ASP A 75 -14.96 21.91 9.31
C ASP A 75 -15.64 22.06 7.94
N PRO A 76 -16.95 22.37 7.88
CA PRO A 76 -17.66 22.51 6.63
C PRO A 76 -17.19 23.73 5.81
N ALA A 77 -16.50 24.72 6.41
CA ALA A 77 -15.98 25.85 5.65
C ALA A 77 -14.88 25.45 4.67
N LEU A 78 -14.25 24.28 4.88
CA LEU A 78 -13.28 23.71 3.94
C LEU A 78 -13.91 23.09 2.70
N LEU A 79 -15.23 22.80 2.74
CA LEU A 79 -15.95 22.42 1.53
C LEU A 79 -16.02 23.57 0.53
N GLY A 80 -15.83 24.84 0.95
CA GLY A 80 -15.93 26.01 0.09
C GLY A 80 -17.38 26.47 -0.14
N SER A 81 -17.56 27.45 -1.02
CA SER A 81 -18.88 27.93 -1.43
C SER A 81 -19.66 26.86 -2.20
N PRO A 82 -20.99 27.00 -2.35
CA PRO A 82 -21.81 26.05 -3.09
C PRO A 82 -21.27 25.76 -4.50
N VAL A 83 -21.53 24.54 -5.00
CA VAL A 83 -21.19 24.19 -6.39
C VAL A 83 -21.85 25.21 -7.32
N PRO A 84 -21.08 25.86 -8.21
CA PRO A 84 -21.63 26.89 -9.08
C PRO A 84 -22.51 26.28 -10.19
N ALA A 85 -23.26 27.12 -10.89
CA ALA A 85 -24.13 26.70 -11.99
C ALA A 85 -23.33 26.05 -13.15
N PRO A 86 -23.97 25.24 -14.00
CA PRO A 86 -23.28 24.58 -15.12
C PRO A 86 -22.54 25.56 -16.03
N GLY A 87 -21.31 25.22 -16.44
CA GLY A 87 -20.42 26.08 -17.23
C GLY A 87 -19.65 27.15 -16.44
N VAL A 88 -19.85 27.28 -15.13
CA VAL A 88 -19.07 28.16 -14.25
C VAL A 88 -18.01 27.35 -13.52
N HIS A 89 -16.75 27.75 -13.62
CA HIS A 89 -15.59 27.00 -13.13
C HIS A 89 -14.61 27.89 -12.37
N PRO A 90 -13.79 27.37 -11.43
CA PRO A 90 -13.68 25.96 -11.02
C PRO A 90 -14.93 25.44 -10.30
N ARG A 91 -15.18 24.13 -10.32
CA ARG A 91 -16.36 23.54 -9.68
C ARG A 91 -16.15 22.17 -9.04
N ILE A 92 -15.09 21.44 -9.37
CA ILE A 92 -14.90 20.06 -8.90
C ILE A 92 -14.71 20.04 -7.37
N LEU A 93 -13.66 20.71 -6.89
CA LEU A 93 -13.24 20.70 -5.47
C LEU A 93 -13.51 22.03 -4.74
N PHE A 94 -13.56 23.13 -5.47
CA PHE A 94 -13.83 24.47 -4.96
C PHE A 94 -14.46 25.31 -6.06
N SER A 95 -14.96 26.49 -5.70
CA SER A 95 -15.69 27.40 -6.59
C SER A 95 -14.85 28.65 -6.88
N PRO A 96 -15.23 29.52 -7.84
CA PRO A 96 -14.47 30.73 -8.14
C PRO A 96 -14.29 31.66 -6.94
N GLY A 97 -15.34 31.77 -6.10
CA GLY A 97 -15.31 32.57 -4.88
C GLY A 97 -14.35 32.05 -3.81
N ASP A 98 -13.92 30.80 -3.90
CA ASP A 98 -13.02 30.16 -2.92
C ASP A 98 -11.53 30.40 -3.22
N ILE A 99 -11.19 30.88 -4.42
CA ILE A 99 -9.80 31.08 -4.87
C ILE A 99 -8.97 31.94 -3.89
N PRO A 100 -9.46 33.08 -3.38
CA PRO A 100 -8.68 33.87 -2.40
C PRO A 100 -8.37 33.10 -1.13
N LEU A 101 -9.30 32.27 -0.66
CA LEU A 101 -9.10 31.44 0.53
C LEU A 101 -8.12 30.30 0.27
N VAL A 102 -8.20 29.65 -0.90
CA VAL A 102 -7.23 28.64 -1.32
C VAL A 102 -5.82 29.23 -1.41
N LYS A 103 -5.67 30.40 -2.04
CA LYS A 103 -4.39 31.11 -2.09
C LYS A 103 -3.84 31.42 -0.71
N HIS A 104 -4.67 32.01 0.14
CA HIS A 104 -4.29 32.37 1.50
C HIS A 104 -3.73 31.17 2.27
N ARG A 105 -4.40 30.02 2.20
CA ARG A 105 -3.97 28.78 2.86
C ARG A 105 -2.61 28.28 2.34
N LEU A 106 -2.42 28.26 1.02
CA LEU A 106 -1.16 27.83 0.42
C LEU A 106 0.00 28.77 0.81
N GLU A 107 -0.26 30.07 0.92
CA GLU A 107 0.77 31.07 1.20
C GLU A 107 1.25 31.13 2.65
N GLY A 108 0.47 30.64 3.63
CA GLY A 108 0.91 30.63 5.03
C GLY A 108 1.05 29.25 5.66
N SER A 109 1.06 28.19 4.85
CA SER A 109 1.50 26.86 5.26
C SER A 109 2.88 26.58 4.65
N LYS A 110 3.80 25.95 5.39
CA LYS A 110 5.13 25.59 4.86
C LYS A 110 5.01 24.62 3.69
N ALA A 111 4.07 23.67 3.78
CA ALA A 111 3.80 22.72 2.71
C ALA A 111 3.32 23.43 1.43
N GLY A 112 2.40 24.38 1.56
CA GLY A 112 1.88 25.18 0.46
C GLY A 112 2.93 26.13 -0.11
N GLN A 113 3.73 26.78 0.72
CA GLN A 113 4.84 27.63 0.28
C GLN A 113 5.86 26.82 -0.54
N LYS A 114 6.29 25.65 -0.04
CA LYS A 114 7.19 24.75 -0.77
C LYS A 114 6.60 24.36 -2.12
N ALA A 115 5.32 23.96 -2.15
CA ALA A 115 4.61 23.59 -3.37
C ALA A 115 4.55 24.74 -4.39
N LEU A 116 4.26 25.96 -3.94
CA LEU A 116 4.21 27.16 -4.78
C LEU A 116 5.60 27.49 -5.38
N LEU A 117 6.67 27.39 -4.59
CA LEU A 117 8.04 27.61 -5.06
C LEU A 117 8.45 26.57 -6.10
N GLU A 118 8.21 25.28 -5.83
CA GLU A 118 8.50 24.18 -6.76
C GLU A 118 7.73 24.34 -8.07
N THR A 119 6.46 24.70 -8.00
CA THR A 119 5.61 24.90 -9.19
C THR A 119 6.12 26.04 -10.06
N ARG A 120 6.37 27.21 -9.45
CA ARG A 120 6.89 28.38 -10.15
C ARG A 120 8.23 28.09 -10.79
N PHE A 121 9.11 27.41 -10.06
CA PHE A 121 10.42 27.00 -10.55
C PHE A 121 10.31 26.03 -11.73
N LEU A 122 9.52 24.96 -11.59
CA LEU A 122 9.30 23.98 -12.65
C LEU A 122 8.74 24.61 -13.92
N LEU A 123 7.69 25.44 -13.81
CA LEU A 123 7.11 26.12 -14.96
C LEU A 123 8.12 27.07 -15.63
N ALA A 124 8.92 27.79 -14.85
CA ALA A 124 9.98 28.66 -15.36
C ALA A 124 11.10 27.89 -16.09
N GLN A 125 11.43 26.66 -15.68
CA GLN A 125 12.44 25.83 -16.35
C GLN A 125 11.89 25.08 -17.57
N THR A 126 10.58 24.81 -17.58
CA THR A 126 9.90 23.99 -18.59
C THR A 126 8.96 24.83 -19.44
N LEU A 127 7.66 24.83 -19.14
CA LEU A 127 6.56 25.39 -19.94
C LEU A 127 6.79 26.85 -20.36
N TYR A 128 7.39 27.67 -19.51
CA TYR A 128 7.64 29.10 -19.77
C TYR A 128 9.04 29.39 -20.30
N ASN A 129 9.90 28.38 -20.40
CA ASN A 129 11.22 28.52 -21.00
C ASN A 129 11.14 28.26 -22.51
N PRO A 130 11.24 29.26 -23.39
CA PRO A 130 11.13 29.06 -24.83
C PRO A 130 12.28 28.21 -25.41
N ALA A 131 13.37 28.01 -24.66
CA ALA A 131 14.47 27.12 -25.08
C ALA A 131 14.19 25.64 -24.74
N SER A 132 13.30 25.36 -23.79
CA SER A 132 12.91 23.99 -23.45
C SER A 132 11.99 23.40 -24.53
N ASP A 133 11.94 22.08 -24.64
CA ASP A 133 11.05 21.44 -25.61
C ASP A 133 9.58 21.59 -25.20
N GLU A 134 9.28 21.55 -23.90
CA GLU A 134 7.94 21.84 -23.38
C GLU A 134 7.50 23.27 -23.71
N GLY A 135 8.40 24.25 -23.63
CA GLY A 135 8.11 25.65 -23.96
C GLY A 135 7.92 25.89 -25.46
N LYS A 136 8.68 25.19 -26.32
CA LYS A 136 8.45 25.20 -27.78
C LYS A 136 7.09 24.62 -28.14
N ILE A 137 6.72 23.48 -27.53
CA ILE A 137 5.41 22.85 -27.70
C ILE A 137 4.32 23.80 -27.21
N TYR A 138 4.48 24.38 -26.01
CA TYR A 138 3.52 25.33 -25.44
C TYR A 138 3.30 26.53 -26.37
N ALA A 139 4.36 27.18 -26.87
CA ALA A 139 4.23 28.31 -27.79
C ALA A 139 3.45 27.96 -29.07
N LYS A 140 3.70 26.78 -29.65
CA LYS A 140 2.94 26.27 -30.80
C LYS A 140 1.47 26.04 -30.47
N LEU A 141 1.19 25.39 -29.34
CA LEU A 141 -0.17 25.15 -28.87
C LEU A 141 -0.92 26.45 -28.57
N VAL A 142 -0.27 27.47 -27.98
CA VAL A 142 -0.86 28.79 -27.75
C VAL A 142 -1.22 29.46 -29.09
N ALA A 143 -0.32 29.38 -30.08
CA ALA A 143 -0.52 29.98 -31.40
C ALA A 143 -1.53 29.22 -32.30
N GLY A 144 -1.96 28.02 -31.89
CA GLY A 144 -2.74 27.12 -32.74
C GLY A 144 -1.95 26.50 -33.90
N ASP A 145 -0.62 26.58 -33.86
CA ASP A 145 0.29 25.99 -34.84
C ASP A 145 0.49 24.50 -34.55
N THR A 146 -0.55 23.71 -34.81
CA THR A 146 -0.60 22.28 -34.47
C THR A 146 -0.18 21.36 -35.62
N ALA A 147 0.05 21.89 -36.83
CA ALA A 147 0.28 21.09 -38.04
C ALA A 147 1.51 20.16 -37.94
N ASP A 148 2.58 20.63 -37.29
CA ASP A 148 3.82 19.87 -37.10
C ASP A 148 3.88 19.12 -35.76
N LEU A 149 2.85 19.25 -34.92
CA LEU A 149 2.77 18.55 -33.63
C LEU A 149 2.17 17.17 -33.83
N THR A 150 3.02 16.23 -34.23
CA THR A 150 2.66 14.82 -34.39
C THR A 150 3.15 13.99 -33.22
N PHE A 151 2.36 13.01 -32.77
CA PHE A 151 2.80 12.07 -31.74
C PHE A 151 3.63 10.94 -32.38
N LEU A 152 4.77 10.63 -31.77
CA LEU A 152 5.45 9.35 -31.92
C LEU A 152 4.54 8.27 -31.35
N THR A 153 3.92 7.51 -32.22
CA THR A 153 3.30 6.24 -31.85
C THR A 153 4.43 5.22 -31.77
N PRO A 154 4.76 4.63 -30.60
CA PRO A 154 5.68 3.51 -30.58
C PRO A 154 5.13 2.40 -31.50
N GLU A 155 6.00 1.66 -32.21
CA GLU A 155 5.57 0.43 -32.90
C GLU A 155 4.75 -0.41 -31.91
N PRO A 156 3.62 -1.01 -32.35
CA PRO A 156 2.89 -1.94 -31.49
C PRO A 156 3.90 -2.97 -30.95
N PRO A 157 3.94 -3.21 -29.62
CA PRO A 157 5.01 -4.01 -29.02
C PRO A 157 5.17 -5.35 -29.74
N LYS A 158 6.40 -5.66 -30.18
CA LYS A 158 6.73 -6.82 -31.04
C LYS A 158 6.49 -8.20 -30.41
N GLN A 159 6.02 -8.28 -29.17
CA GLN A 159 5.58 -9.51 -28.52
C GLN A 159 4.55 -9.16 -27.46
N ILE A 160 3.34 -9.72 -27.59
CA ILE A 160 2.28 -9.64 -26.59
C ILE A 160 2.55 -10.73 -25.55
N ASP A 161 3.67 -10.62 -24.81
CA ASP A 161 3.92 -11.52 -23.69
C ASP A 161 3.19 -11.00 -22.44
N SER A 162 2.39 -11.88 -21.88
CA SER A 162 1.15 -11.64 -21.14
C SER A 162 1.31 -11.15 -19.70
N ILE A 163 2.36 -10.43 -19.29
CA ILE A 163 2.56 -10.09 -17.86
C ILE A 163 2.88 -8.60 -17.57
N LEU A 164 3.09 -7.74 -18.59
CA LEU A 164 3.53 -6.35 -18.37
C LEU A 164 2.88 -5.30 -19.29
N ILE A 165 1.58 -5.37 -19.57
CA ILE A 165 0.84 -4.22 -20.15
C ILE A 165 0.43 -3.23 -19.03
N SER A 166 1.34 -2.97 -18.08
CA SER A 166 1.14 -1.96 -17.02
C SER A 166 1.66 -0.59 -17.42
N THR A 167 2.24 -0.45 -18.61
CA THR A 167 2.76 0.83 -19.11
C THR A 167 1.85 1.33 -20.23
N PRO A 168 1.08 2.42 -20.02
CA PRO A 168 0.30 3.03 -21.09
C PRO A 168 1.17 3.30 -22.33
N PRO A 169 0.60 3.30 -23.55
CA PRO A 169 1.33 3.68 -24.75
C PRO A 169 1.96 5.05 -24.51
N ARG A 170 3.29 5.06 -24.50
CA ARG A 170 4.07 6.25 -24.22
C ARG A 170 4.03 7.12 -25.48
N HIS A 171 3.24 8.20 -25.47
CA HIS A 171 3.23 9.15 -26.59
C HIS A 171 4.16 10.32 -26.29
N TRP A 172 5.02 10.62 -27.25
CA TRP A 172 5.88 11.81 -27.27
C TRP A 172 5.59 12.63 -28.51
N PHE A 173 5.80 13.94 -28.48
CA PHE A 173 5.82 14.69 -29.73
C PHE A 173 7.09 14.36 -30.52
N ASN A 174 6.93 14.16 -31.83
CA ASN A 174 8.03 13.85 -32.73
C ASN A 174 9.04 15.01 -32.79
N GLY A 175 10.32 14.71 -32.57
CA GLY A 175 11.39 15.70 -32.56
C GLY A 175 11.55 16.47 -31.24
N TYR A 176 10.82 16.13 -30.18
CA TYR A 176 10.92 16.78 -28.87
C TYR A 176 11.37 15.78 -27.79
N THR A 177 12.33 16.21 -26.99
CA THR A 177 12.75 15.54 -25.76
C THR A 177 12.02 16.13 -24.56
N GLN A 178 12.26 15.59 -23.36
CA GLN A 178 11.68 16.13 -22.13
C GLN A 178 12.78 16.67 -21.21
N SER A 179 12.46 17.77 -20.55
CA SER A 179 13.32 18.35 -19.52
C SER A 179 13.34 17.47 -18.25
N LEU A 180 12.26 16.71 -18.02
CA LEU A 180 12.15 15.71 -16.95
C LEU A 180 12.39 14.28 -17.47
N PRO A 181 13.23 13.47 -16.79
CA PRO A 181 13.48 12.07 -17.15
C PRO A 181 12.28 11.19 -16.78
N ASP A 182 12.05 10.14 -17.57
CA ASP A 182 11.08 9.07 -17.34
C ASP A 182 9.58 9.44 -17.39
N THR A 183 9.24 10.65 -17.83
CA THR A 183 7.86 11.07 -18.08
C THR A 183 7.48 11.00 -19.57
N VAL A 184 6.17 10.94 -19.88
CA VAL A 184 5.62 10.92 -21.24
C VAL A 184 4.73 12.14 -21.46
N HIS A 185 4.68 12.69 -22.67
CA HIS A 185 3.95 13.93 -22.93
C HIS A 185 2.46 13.76 -22.62
N THR A 186 1.91 12.55 -22.77
CA THR A 186 0.49 12.29 -22.42
C THR A 186 0.16 12.50 -20.94
N ALA A 187 1.06 12.13 -20.03
CA ALA A 187 0.79 12.18 -18.59
C ALA A 187 1.33 13.47 -17.95
N TYR A 188 2.47 13.97 -18.44
CA TYR A 188 3.18 15.07 -17.81
C TYR A 188 2.78 16.45 -18.33
N LEU A 189 2.58 16.62 -19.65
CA LEU A 189 2.22 17.92 -20.20
C LEU A 189 0.86 18.42 -19.68
N PRO A 190 -0.21 17.59 -19.60
CA PRO A 190 -1.45 18.00 -18.95
C PRO A 190 -1.27 18.42 -17.48
N ASN A 191 -0.38 17.78 -16.73
CA ASN A 191 -0.09 18.17 -15.35
C ASN A 191 0.53 19.58 -15.28
N LEU A 192 1.50 19.89 -16.16
CA LEU A 192 2.06 21.25 -16.27
C LEU A 192 1.04 22.29 -16.72
N LEU A 193 0.16 21.94 -17.66
CA LEU A 193 -0.89 22.84 -18.15
C LEU A 193 -1.93 23.12 -17.06
N ALA A 194 -2.38 22.09 -16.33
CA ALA A 194 -3.26 22.25 -15.17
C ALA A 194 -2.61 23.10 -14.07
N ALA A 195 -1.33 22.88 -13.76
CA ALA A 195 -0.58 23.69 -12.81
C ALA A 195 -0.46 25.16 -13.26
N SER A 196 -0.20 25.40 -14.55
CA SER A 196 -0.18 26.75 -15.11
C SER A 196 -1.54 27.43 -15.04
N ALA A 197 -2.64 26.71 -15.28
CA ALA A 197 -3.99 27.26 -15.16
C ALA A 197 -4.32 27.58 -13.71
N PHE A 198 -3.93 26.68 -12.78
CA PHE A 198 -4.12 26.92 -11.34
C PHE A 198 -3.32 28.13 -10.88
N GLN A 199 -2.06 28.25 -11.29
CA GLN A 199 -1.23 29.41 -10.95
C GLN A 199 -1.86 30.71 -11.49
N ALA A 200 -2.35 30.71 -12.74
CA ALA A 200 -3.02 31.87 -13.31
C ALA A 200 -4.27 32.29 -12.51
N LEU A 201 -5.02 31.33 -11.95
CA LEU A 201 -6.16 31.62 -11.06
C LEU A 201 -5.69 32.25 -9.75
N LEU A 202 -4.66 31.67 -9.11
CA LEU A 202 -4.11 32.17 -7.84
C LEU A 202 -3.51 33.58 -8.00
N ASP A 203 -2.81 33.83 -9.09
CA ASP A 203 -2.13 35.10 -9.35
C ASP A 203 -3.02 36.12 -10.07
N ASN A 204 -4.26 35.74 -10.45
CA ASN A 204 -5.17 36.54 -11.27
C ASN A 204 -4.54 36.99 -12.61
N ASP A 205 -3.69 36.14 -13.20
CA ASP A 205 -2.95 36.42 -14.44
C ASP A 205 -3.81 36.03 -15.66
N THR A 206 -4.69 36.96 -16.07
CA THR A 206 -5.60 36.74 -17.21
C THR A 206 -4.89 36.49 -18.53
N PRO A 207 -3.81 37.23 -18.92
CA PRO A 207 -3.04 36.90 -20.11
C PRO A 207 -2.52 35.47 -20.11
N ARG A 208 -1.88 35.03 -19.02
CA ARG A 208 -1.39 33.65 -18.89
C ARG A 208 -2.52 32.63 -18.93
N GLY A 209 -3.64 32.92 -18.27
CA GLY A 209 -4.81 32.07 -18.26
C GLY A 209 -5.38 31.83 -19.66
N ARG A 210 -5.41 32.86 -20.52
CA ARG A 210 -5.82 32.74 -21.93
C ARG A 210 -4.85 31.91 -22.76
N ASP A 211 -3.55 32.16 -22.62
CA ASP A 211 -2.52 31.38 -23.33
C ASP A 211 -2.63 29.90 -22.95
N THR A 212 -2.71 29.61 -21.65
CA THR A 212 -2.83 28.23 -21.15
C THR A 212 -4.15 27.57 -21.56
N ALA A 213 -5.28 28.29 -21.54
CA ALA A 213 -6.55 27.79 -22.04
C ALA A 213 -6.50 27.42 -23.53
N ALA A 214 -5.86 28.26 -24.36
CA ALA A 214 -5.64 27.96 -25.78
C ALA A 214 -4.73 26.74 -25.95
N ALA A 215 -3.65 26.65 -25.18
CA ALA A 215 -2.73 25.52 -25.26
C ALA A 215 -3.40 24.20 -24.87
N ILE A 216 -4.21 24.19 -23.80
CA ILE A 216 -5.00 23.04 -23.35
C ILE A 216 -5.97 22.60 -24.44
N ALA A 217 -6.75 23.53 -24.99
CA ALA A 217 -7.74 23.20 -26.03
C ALA A 217 -7.08 22.63 -27.28
N ASN A 218 -5.99 23.23 -27.75
CA ASN A 218 -5.27 22.75 -28.93
C ASN A 218 -4.57 21.40 -28.67
N TYR A 219 -4.08 21.16 -27.46
CA TYR A 219 -3.55 19.86 -27.07
C TYR A 219 -4.64 18.78 -27.14
N TYR A 220 -5.80 19.00 -26.52
CA TYR A 220 -6.87 18.02 -26.52
C TYR A 220 -7.55 17.87 -27.89
N TRP A 221 -7.56 18.91 -28.72
CA TRP A 221 -7.94 18.80 -30.12
C TRP A 221 -7.06 17.79 -30.88
N LEU A 222 -5.73 17.82 -30.66
CA LEU A 222 -4.80 16.82 -31.21
C LEU A 222 -5.01 15.41 -30.61
N ARG A 223 -5.50 15.31 -29.37
CA ARG A 223 -5.76 14.02 -28.70
C ARG A 223 -7.09 13.40 -29.08
N ASN A 224 -8.12 14.20 -29.39
CA ASN A 224 -9.48 13.71 -29.62
C ASN A 224 -9.56 12.58 -30.66
N PRO A 225 -8.88 12.64 -31.83
CA PRO A 225 -8.88 11.51 -32.77
C PRO A 225 -8.33 10.21 -32.16
N LEU A 226 -7.36 10.28 -31.24
CA LEU A 226 -6.81 9.10 -30.55
C LEU A 226 -7.76 8.61 -29.44
N ILE A 227 -8.42 9.53 -28.74
CA ILE A 227 -9.44 9.20 -27.74
C ILE A 227 -10.64 8.53 -28.42
N ASP A 228 -11.11 9.09 -29.53
CA ASP A 228 -12.21 8.56 -30.34
C ASP A 228 -11.87 7.20 -30.93
N ALA A 229 -10.70 7.07 -31.56
CA ALA A 229 -10.24 5.79 -32.09
C ALA A 229 -10.12 4.73 -30.98
N PHE A 230 -9.67 5.12 -29.78
CA PHE A 230 -9.61 4.22 -28.64
C PHE A 230 -11.01 3.83 -28.15
N ALA A 231 -11.95 4.77 -28.02
CA ALA A 231 -13.34 4.50 -27.66
C ALA A 231 -14.07 3.63 -28.70
N GLU A 232 -13.84 3.89 -29.99
CA GLU A 232 -14.37 3.09 -31.10
C GLU A 232 -13.76 1.69 -31.15
N GLU A 233 -12.44 1.54 -30.94
CA GLU A 233 -11.78 0.24 -30.90
C GLU A 233 -12.29 -0.63 -29.75
N GLN A 234 -12.51 -0.04 -28.57
CA GLN A 234 -13.15 -0.70 -27.43
C GLN A 234 -14.53 -1.23 -27.80
N HIS A 235 -15.37 -0.38 -28.40
CA HIS A 235 -16.70 -0.75 -28.84
C HIS A 235 -16.67 -1.84 -29.93
N ARG A 236 -15.81 -1.71 -30.96
CA ARG A 236 -15.71 -2.60 -32.11
C ARG A 236 -15.26 -4.01 -31.74
N LEU A 237 -14.30 -4.14 -30.83
CA LEU A 237 -13.74 -5.44 -30.49
C LEU A 237 -14.64 -6.24 -29.55
N HIS A 238 -15.81 -5.72 -29.16
CA HIS A 238 -16.53 -6.16 -27.96
C HIS A 238 -15.52 -6.39 -26.84
N LEU A 239 -14.58 -5.46 -26.66
CA LEU A 239 -13.62 -5.48 -25.58
C LEU A 239 -13.97 -4.27 -24.74
N ALA A 240 -14.67 -4.44 -23.62
CA ALA A 240 -14.51 -3.41 -22.62
C ALA A 240 -13.02 -3.32 -22.28
N PRO A 241 -12.59 -2.11 -21.91
CA PRO A 241 -11.25 -1.66 -22.22
C PRO A 241 -10.23 -2.47 -21.44
N ARG A 242 -9.09 -2.75 -22.08
CA ARG A 242 -7.88 -3.09 -21.33
C ARG A 242 -7.70 -1.99 -20.28
N ASP A 243 -7.74 -2.30 -18.98
CA ASP A 243 -7.55 -1.34 -17.88
C ASP A 243 -8.02 0.09 -18.25
N THR A 244 -9.34 0.35 -18.37
CA THR A 244 -9.89 1.65 -18.85
C THR A 244 -9.10 2.83 -18.31
N TRP A 245 -8.92 2.84 -16.99
CA TRP A 245 -8.17 3.90 -16.33
C TRP A 245 -6.72 3.92 -16.84
N ARG A 246 -5.90 2.87 -16.74
CA ARG A 246 -4.48 2.96 -17.21
C ARG A 246 -4.34 3.30 -18.68
N ALA A 247 -5.16 2.70 -19.52
CA ALA A 247 -5.06 2.86 -20.96
C ALA A 247 -5.60 4.22 -21.40
N ILE A 248 -6.74 4.69 -20.88
CA ILE A 248 -7.22 6.05 -21.14
C ILE A 248 -6.30 7.09 -20.50
N PHE A 249 -5.66 6.82 -19.36
CA PHE A 249 -4.65 7.72 -18.80
C PHE A 249 -3.46 7.87 -19.76
N GLY A 250 -3.07 6.79 -20.41
CA GLY A 250 -2.08 6.79 -21.48
C GLY A 250 -2.44 7.59 -22.72
N VAL A 251 -3.73 7.91 -22.89
CA VAL A 251 -4.26 8.59 -24.07
C VAL A 251 -4.79 10.00 -23.78
N ALA A 252 -5.50 10.21 -22.68
CA ALA A 252 -6.15 11.46 -22.29
C ALA A 252 -5.40 12.19 -21.15
N GLY A 253 -4.43 11.54 -20.50
CA GLY A 253 -3.66 12.14 -19.40
C GLY A 253 -4.29 12.04 -18.01
N GLY A 254 -5.28 11.14 -17.83
CA GLY A 254 -5.96 10.90 -16.54
C GLY A 254 -6.71 12.12 -16.03
N ASN A 255 -6.69 12.32 -14.71
CA ASN A 255 -7.37 13.41 -13.99
C ASN A 255 -6.94 14.78 -14.47
N ASN A 256 -5.72 14.91 -14.98
CA ASN A 256 -5.23 16.17 -15.50
C ASN A 256 -6.18 16.71 -16.58
N LEU A 257 -6.90 15.87 -17.34
CA LEU A 257 -7.93 16.31 -18.29
C LEU A 257 -9.03 17.13 -17.59
N ALA A 258 -9.59 16.59 -16.52
CA ALA A 258 -10.65 17.21 -15.74
C ALA A 258 -10.23 18.57 -15.20
N PHE A 259 -9.05 18.61 -14.56
CA PHE A 259 -8.53 19.82 -13.94
C PHE A 259 -7.97 20.81 -14.96
N CYS A 260 -7.48 20.37 -16.12
CA CYS A 260 -7.18 21.27 -17.24
C CYS A 260 -8.44 22.02 -17.67
N TYR A 261 -9.58 21.35 -17.81
CA TYR A 261 -10.84 22.01 -18.14
C TYR A 261 -11.31 22.89 -16.99
N ASP A 262 -11.45 22.34 -15.79
CA ASP A 262 -12.02 23.05 -14.63
C ASP A 262 -11.22 24.30 -14.23
N LEU A 263 -9.89 24.28 -14.35
CA LEU A 263 -9.06 25.43 -13.97
C LEU A 263 -8.92 26.46 -15.08
N ALA A 264 -8.98 26.05 -16.36
CA ALA A 264 -8.75 26.95 -17.49
C ALA A 264 -10.04 27.45 -18.17
N ALA A 265 -11.19 26.81 -17.91
CA ALA A 265 -12.49 27.19 -18.47
C ALA A 265 -12.86 28.68 -18.32
N PRO A 266 -12.49 29.41 -17.25
CA PRO A 266 -12.74 30.86 -17.16
C PRO A 266 -12.19 31.68 -18.34
N TRP A 267 -11.18 31.17 -19.04
CA TRP A 267 -10.57 31.82 -20.20
C TRP A 267 -10.86 31.15 -21.54
N MET A 268 -11.61 30.04 -21.53
CA MET A 268 -11.98 29.32 -22.74
C MET A 268 -13.21 29.92 -23.42
N ASN A 269 -13.16 30.03 -24.75
CA ASN A 269 -14.34 30.26 -25.57
C ASN A 269 -15.15 28.95 -25.77
N GLU A 270 -16.33 29.03 -26.38
CA GLU A 270 -17.21 27.86 -26.51
C GLU A 270 -16.64 26.75 -27.40
N GLU A 271 -15.87 27.08 -28.44
CA GLU A 271 -15.21 26.07 -29.28
C GLU A 271 -14.16 25.29 -28.49
N GLN A 272 -13.37 25.99 -27.69
CA GLN A 272 -12.39 25.39 -26.79
C GLN A 272 -13.09 24.50 -25.74
N ARG A 273 -14.17 24.99 -25.12
CA ARG A 273 -14.97 24.21 -24.17
C ARG A 273 -15.54 22.94 -24.81
N ALA A 274 -16.05 23.03 -26.03
CA ALA A 274 -16.58 21.88 -26.76
C ALA A 274 -15.53 20.80 -27.01
N VAL A 275 -14.28 21.17 -27.32
CA VAL A 275 -13.17 20.21 -27.46
C VAL A 275 -12.94 19.43 -26.17
N LEU A 276 -12.93 20.12 -25.02
CA LEU A 276 -12.71 19.50 -23.71
C LEU A 276 -13.90 18.65 -23.28
N ARG A 277 -15.13 19.13 -23.46
CA ARG A 277 -16.34 18.35 -23.16
C ARG A 277 -16.38 17.04 -23.95
N HIS A 278 -16.01 17.08 -25.23
CA HIS A 278 -15.89 15.89 -26.05
C HIS A 278 -14.84 14.92 -25.49
N ALA A 279 -13.63 15.41 -25.19
CA ALA A 279 -12.56 14.59 -24.61
C ALA A 279 -13.00 13.94 -23.29
N ILE A 280 -13.68 14.70 -22.42
CA ILE A 280 -14.17 14.24 -21.11
C ILE A 280 -15.28 13.21 -21.30
N ALA A 281 -16.30 13.48 -22.11
CA ALA A 281 -17.41 12.56 -22.35
C ALA A 281 -16.95 11.23 -22.98
N ALA A 282 -15.95 11.29 -23.87
CA ALA A 282 -15.37 10.09 -24.47
C ALA A 282 -14.49 9.29 -23.48
N SER A 283 -13.88 9.96 -22.50
CA SER A 283 -12.95 9.34 -21.53
C SER A 283 -13.60 8.92 -20.20
N ALA A 284 -14.69 9.57 -19.80
CA ALA A 284 -15.33 9.43 -18.49
C ALA A 284 -16.39 8.31 -18.46
N ARG A 285 -16.10 7.19 -19.13
CA ARG A 285 -16.98 6.00 -19.09
C ARG A 285 -16.59 5.13 -17.91
N TRP A 286 -17.53 4.97 -16.99
CA TRP A 286 -17.31 4.21 -15.75
C TRP A 286 -17.54 2.73 -15.93
N VAL A 287 -16.60 1.92 -15.45
CA VAL A 287 -16.82 0.49 -15.22
C VAL A 287 -16.11 0.15 -13.90
N GLU A 288 -16.83 -0.15 -12.82
CA GLU A 288 -16.42 -0.65 -11.47
C GLU A 288 -15.17 -1.59 -11.35
N THR A 289 -13.93 -1.18 -11.59
CA THR A 289 -12.78 -2.10 -11.62
C THR A 289 -12.33 -2.57 -10.23
N ASN A 290 -11.37 -3.49 -10.22
CA ASN A 290 -10.66 -3.91 -9.01
C ASN A 290 -9.73 -2.84 -8.42
N TRP A 291 -9.50 -1.73 -9.13
CA TRP A 291 -8.76 -0.56 -8.65
C TRP A 291 -9.74 0.48 -8.10
N SER A 292 -10.68 0.06 -7.25
CA SER A 292 -11.85 0.86 -6.85
C SER A 292 -11.52 2.27 -6.36
N GLY A 293 -10.43 2.46 -5.61
CA GLY A 293 -9.95 3.79 -5.22
C GLY A 293 -9.50 4.65 -6.41
N TRP A 294 -8.76 4.08 -7.36
CA TRP A 294 -8.26 4.78 -8.55
C TRP A 294 -9.38 5.13 -9.53
N ASP A 295 -10.37 4.24 -9.68
CA ASP A 295 -11.47 4.47 -10.62
C ASP A 295 -12.28 5.70 -10.25
N LEU A 296 -12.34 6.08 -8.97
CA LEU A 296 -13.04 7.28 -8.50
C LEU A 296 -12.55 8.56 -9.20
N GLU A 297 -11.37 8.53 -9.83
CA GLU A 297 -10.92 9.57 -10.73
C GLU A 297 -11.83 9.82 -11.95
N HIS A 298 -12.49 8.80 -12.48
CA HIS A 298 -13.46 8.95 -13.57
C HIS A 298 -14.65 9.82 -13.14
N TYR A 299 -15.07 9.71 -11.88
CA TYR A 299 -16.10 10.58 -11.33
C TYR A 299 -15.61 12.02 -11.26
N LEU A 300 -14.42 12.25 -10.70
CA LEU A 300 -13.79 13.59 -10.69
C LEU A 300 -13.68 14.16 -12.11
N THR A 301 -13.42 13.31 -13.09
CA THR A 301 -13.35 13.69 -14.52
C THR A 301 -14.70 14.09 -15.09
N ALA A 302 -15.76 13.32 -14.83
CA ALA A 302 -17.10 13.67 -15.29
C ALA A 302 -17.63 14.95 -14.62
N LEU A 303 -17.25 15.23 -13.37
CA LEU A 303 -17.68 16.44 -12.66
C LEU A 303 -17.22 17.74 -13.32
N ALA A 304 -16.14 17.69 -14.10
CA ALA A 304 -15.69 18.82 -14.89
C ALA A 304 -16.73 19.27 -15.92
N ILE A 305 -17.66 18.40 -16.33
CA ILE A 305 -18.76 18.72 -17.27
C ILE A 305 -20.14 18.46 -16.66
N GLU A 306 -20.26 18.41 -15.33
CA GLU A 306 -21.54 18.13 -14.66
C GLU A 306 -22.67 19.05 -15.17
N ASP A 307 -23.76 18.44 -15.63
CA ASP A 307 -24.91 19.10 -16.27
C ASP A 307 -24.58 19.91 -17.55
N GLU A 308 -23.43 19.64 -18.18
CA GLU A 308 -23.05 20.14 -19.51
C GLU A 308 -23.15 19.02 -20.57
N PRO A 309 -23.11 19.34 -21.87
CA PRO A 309 -23.19 18.33 -22.93
C PRO A 309 -22.17 17.20 -22.75
N GLY A 310 -22.65 15.96 -22.76
CA GLY A 310 -21.83 14.75 -22.61
C GLY A 310 -21.73 14.19 -21.18
N TYR A 311 -22.30 14.87 -20.17
CA TYR A 311 -22.36 14.35 -18.81
C TYR A 311 -23.33 13.17 -18.68
N ASP A 312 -22.87 12.11 -18.01
CA ASP A 312 -23.69 10.97 -17.62
C ASP A 312 -24.04 11.05 -16.13
N PRO A 313 -25.30 11.31 -15.74
CA PRO A 313 -25.68 11.40 -14.34
C PRO A 313 -25.60 10.06 -13.59
N ALA A 314 -25.53 8.92 -14.28
CA ALA A 314 -25.40 7.61 -13.64
C ALA A 314 -24.05 7.40 -12.93
N ILE A 315 -23.04 8.22 -13.25
CA ILE A 315 -21.70 8.09 -12.67
C ILE A 315 -21.66 8.46 -11.18
N GLN A 316 -22.49 9.41 -10.73
CA GLN A 316 -22.52 9.82 -9.33
C GLN A 316 -22.97 8.69 -8.38
N PRO A 317 -24.13 8.02 -8.57
CA PRO A 317 -24.52 6.91 -7.70
C PRO A 317 -23.56 5.73 -7.79
N ALA A 318 -22.89 5.49 -8.93
CA ALA A 318 -21.83 4.51 -9.04
C ALA A 318 -20.63 4.88 -8.16
N ALA A 319 -20.11 6.12 -8.27
CA ALA A 319 -19.01 6.60 -7.46
C ALA A 319 -19.31 6.57 -5.97
N LEU A 320 -20.53 6.93 -5.56
CA LEU A 320 -20.96 6.85 -4.16
C LEU A 320 -20.94 5.40 -3.65
N ARG A 321 -21.46 4.44 -4.42
CA ARG A 321 -21.38 3.01 -4.06
C ARG A 321 -19.93 2.52 -3.98
N THR A 322 -19.09 2.88 -4.94
CA THR A 322 -17.67 2.51 -4.96
C THR A 322 -16.92 3.08 -3.76
N LEU A 323 -17.15 4.37 -3.42
CA LEU A 323 -16.55 5.00 -2.26
C LEU A 323 -16.99 4.33 -0.95
N LYS A 324 -18.29 4.05 -0.79
CA LYS A 324 -18.80 3.31 0.37
C LYS A 324 -18.14 1.94 0.49
N GLY A 325 -18.06 1.19 -0.62
CA GLY A 325 -17.38 -0.10 -0.66
C GLY A 325 -15.90 0.02 -0.27
N TYR A 326 -15.19 1.03 -0.78
CA TYR A 326 -13.79 1.28 -0.43
C TYR A 326 -13.61 1.57 1.07
N LEU A 327 -14.46 2.41 1.66
CA LEU A 327 -14.37 2.77 3.09
C LEU A 327 -14.80 1.63 4.02
N GLN A 328 -15.77 0.80 3.59
CA GLN A 328 -16.28 -0.33 4.36
C GLN A 328 -15.33 -1.53 4.32
N TRP A 329 -14.78 -1.85 3.14
CA TRP A 329 -14.05 -3.11 2.90
C TRP A 329 -12.54 -2.92 2.70
N GLY A 330 -12.11 -1.74 2.23
CA GLY A 330 -10.69 -1.40 2.11
C GLY A 330 -10.05 -0.97 3.43
N ILE A 331 -10.87 -0.66 4.44
CA ILE A 331 -10.46 -0.25 5.79
C ILE A 331 -11.31 -1.03 6.79
N SER A 332 -10.68 -1.76 7.72
CA SER A 332 -11.41 -2.49 8.77
C SER A 332 -12.10 -1.55 9.76
N ALA A 333 -12.99 -2.11 10.57
CA ALA A 333 -13.61 -1.40 11.68
C ALA A 333 -12.59 -0.84 12.69
N GLN A 334 -11.41 -1.44 12.78
CA GLN A 334 -10.30 -0.98 13.61
C GLN A 334 -9.41 0.05 12.90
N GLY A 335 -9.67 0.38 11.64
CA GLY A 335 -8.89 1.34 10.85
C GLY A 335 -7.72 0.73 10.08
N THR A 336 -7.53 -0.59 10.10
CA THR A 336 -6.45 -1.25 9.36
C THR A 336 -6.78 -1.34 7.89
N ILE A 337 -5.84 -0.99 7.04
CA ILE A 337 -6.00 -1.03 5.58
C ILE A 337 -5.78 -2.44 5.03
N PHE A 338 -6.59 -2.81 4.03
CA PHE A 338 -6.57 -4.15 3.43
C PHE A 338 -5.29 -4.47 2.66
N GLU A 339 -4.68 -3.47 2.02
CA GLU A 339 -3.35 -3.58 1.42
C GLU A 339 -2.35 -2.68 2.14
N SER A 340 -1.05 -2.87 1.88
CA SER A 340 0.02 -2.02 2.42
C SER A 340 -0.20 -0.53 2.11
N ASN A 341 0.46 0.34 2.89
CA ASN A 341 0.42 1.79 2.68
C ASN A 341 0.80 2.20 1.25
N GLY A 342 1.78 1.52 0.65
CA GLY A 342 2.22 1.83 -0.71
C GLY A 342 1.20 1.48 -1.80
N LYS A 343 0.16 0.69 -1.51
CA LYS A 343 -0.89 0.31 -2.47
C LYS A 343 -2.22 0.98 -2.19
N VAL A 344 -2.69 0.95 -0.94
CA VAL A 344 -3.89 1.69 -0.55
C VAL A 344 -3.69 3.18 -0.74
N GLY A 345 -2.51 3.70 -0.39
CA GLY A 345 -2.20 5.12 -0.48
C GLY A 345 -2.53 5.73 -1.83
N ALA A 346 -2.12 5.07 -2.91
CA ALA A 346 -2.30 5.62 -4.25
C ALA A 346 -3.78 5.70 -4.69
N GLY A 347 -4.65 4.81 -4.21
CA GLY A 347 -6.11 4.91 -4.40
C GLY A 347 -6.81 5.81 -3.36
N PHE A 348 -6.22 5.95 -2.17
CA PHE A 348 -6.80 6.69 -1.05
C PHE A 348 -6.97 8.17 -1.36
N HIS A 349 -5.99 8.78 -2.05
CA HIS A 349 -6.09 10.17 -2.50
C HIS A 349 -7.37 10.43 -3.32
N TYR A 350 -7.64 9.59 -4.31
CA TYR A 350 -8.83 9.71 -5.16
C TYR A 350 -10.13 9.44 -4.40
N ALA A 351 -10.10 8.49 -3.47
CA ALA A 351 -11.23 8.26 -2.56
C ALA A 351 -11.54 9.51 -1.72
N MET A 352 -10.52 10.18 -1.18
CA MET A 352 -10.71 11.39 -0.37
C MET A 352 -11.16 12.59 -1.21
N LEU A 353 -10.57 12.81 -2.39
CA LEU A 353 -11.03 13.86 -3.30
C LEU A 353 -12.48 13.64 -3.76
N THR A 354 -12.86 12.39 -3.98
CA THR A 354 -14.23 12.04 -4.36
C THR A 354 -15.20 12.20 -3.18
N ALA A 355 -14.80 11.81 -1.96
CA ALA A 355 -15.57 12.06 -0.75
C ALA A 355 -15.83 13.56 -0.56
N LEU A 356 -14.82 14.40 -0.81
CA LEU A 356 -14.95 15.86 -0.79
C LEU A 356 -15.90 16.39 -1.89
N ALA A 357 -15.74 15.91 -3.12
CA ALA A 357 -16.60 16.31 -4.24
C ALA A 357 -18.07 15.92 -4.02
N LEU A 358 -18.31 14.74 -3.43
CA LEU A 358 -19.65 14.29 -3.02
C LEU A 358 -20.19 15.10 -1.84
N ALA A 359 -19.35 15.44 -0.85
CA ALA A 359 -19.77 16.27 0.29
C ALA A 359 -20.23 17.67 -0.15
N ARG A 360 -19.56 18.28 -1.15
CA ARG A 360 -20.01 19.54 -1.79
C ARG A 360 -21.39 19.42 -2.46
N ARG A 361 -21.83 18.20 -2.77
CA ARG A 361 -23.12 17.85 -3.40
C ARG A 361 -24.13 17.26 -2.41
N GLY A 362 -23.85 17.34 -1.10
CA GLY A 362 -24.75 16.88 -0.04
C GLY A 362 -24.51 15.45 0.45
N GLU A 363 -23.56 14.72 -0.14
CA GLU A 363 -23.26 13.33 0.21
C GLU A 363 -21.95 13.22 1.01
N ASN A 364 -22.02 13.40 2.33
CA ASN A 364 -20.81 13.45 3.17
C ASN A 364 -20.42 12.07 3.72
N GLN A 365 -19.36 11.49 3.15
CA GLN A 365 -18.76 10.22 3.60
C GLN A 365 -17.51 10.39 4.50
N LEU A 366 -17.08 11.64 4.76
CA LEU A 366 -15.85 11.89 5.53
C LEU A 366 -15.97 11.50 7.00
N GLY A 367 -17.20 11.43 7.53
CA GLY A 367 -17.49 10.96 8.90
C GLY A 367 -17.51 9.44 9.06
N HIS A 368 -17.15 8.66 8.03
CA HIS A 368 -17.24 7.20 8.09
C HIS A 368 -16.41 6.63 9.26
N PRO A 369 -16.96 5.75 10.11
CA PRO A 369 -16.30 5.34 11.35
C PRO A 369 -14.98 4.61 11.11
N HIS A 370 -14.86 3.80 10.04
CA HIS A 370 -13.59 3.15 9.69
C HIS A 370 -12.51 4.16 9.30
N LEU A 371 -12.91 5.24 8.60
CA LEU A 371 -12.00 6.32 8.20
C LEU A 371 -11.49 7.08 9.43
N HIS A 372 -12.34 7.29 10.44
CA HIS A 372 -11.94 7.92 11.70
C HIS A 372 -10.96 7.07 12.54
N GLN A 373 -11.03 5.74 12.43
CA GLN A 373 -10.10 4.85 13.12
C GLN A 373 -8.75 4.71 12.41
N LEU A 374 -8.70 5.01 11.10
CA LEU A 374 -7.52 4.79 10.27
C LEU A 374 -6.23 5.42 10.83
N PRO A 375 -6.17 6.73 11.18
CA PRO A 375 -4.93 7.30 11.71
C PRO A 375 -4.47 6.65 13.02
N PHE A 376 -5.40 6.23 13.87
CA PHE A 376 -5.05 5.56 15.12
C PHE A 376 -4.44 4.18 14.87
N SER A 377 -5.03 3.38 13.98
CA SER A 377 -4.46 2.09 13.56
C SER A 377 -3.08 2.26 12.93
N GLN A 378 -2.92 3.24 12.04
CA GLN A 378 -1.62 3.51 11.39
C GLN A 378 -0.50 3.81 12.39
N ILE A 379 -0.76 4.58 13.45
CA ILE A 379 0.24 4.85 14.50
C ILE A 379 0.59 3.58 15.27
N GLN A 380 -0.36 2.64 15.44
CA GLN A 380 -0.07 1.38 16.10
C GLN A 380 0.99 0.60 15.32
N HIS A 381 0.99 0.70 13.99
CA HIS A 381 1.98 0.08 13.10
C HIS A 381 3.30 0.87 12.99
N VAL A 382 3.45 2.01 13.65
CA VAL A 382 4.74 2.74 13.68
C VAL A 382 5.62 2.17 14.78
N VAL A 383 6.85 1.80 14.41
CA VAL A 383 7.87 1.29 15.33
C VAL A 383 8.25 2.37 16.34
N PRO A 384 8.72 2.03 17.56
CA PRO A 384 8.96 2.99 18.63
C PRO A 384 9.86 4.17 18.27
N SER A 385 10.91 3.94 17.46
CA SER A 385 11.80 5.01 17.00
C SER A 385 11.12 6.03 16.07
N GLY A 386 9.94 5.72 15.53
CA GLY A 386 9.22 6.55 14.57
C GLY A 386 9.75 6.45 13.13
N GLU A 387 10.79 5.64 12.89
CA GLU A 387 11.48 5.58 11.59
C GLU A 387 10.68 4.78 10.55
N TYR A 388 10.06 3.67 10.95
CA TYR A 388 9.35 2.75 10.06
C TYR A 388 7.87 2.62 10.44
N ASN A 389 6.99 2.65 9.45
CA ASN A 389 5.67 2.05 9.56
C ASN A 389 5.84 0.58 9.17
N VAL A 390 5.26 -0.39 9.89
CA VAL A 390 5.36 -1.81 9.57
C VAL A 390 3.99 -2.34 9.17
N ASN A 391 3.83 -2.56 7.87
CA ASN A 391 2.65 -3.18 7.29
C ASN A 391 3.12 -4.09 6.15
N ASN A 392 2.45 -5.22 5.99
CA ASN A 392 2.86 -6.22 5.02
C ASN A 392 2.17 -6.02 3.67
N GLY A 393 2.81 -6.44 2.58
CA GLY A 393 2.30 -6.38 1.21
C GLY A 393 3.25 -5.67 0.26
N THR A 394 2.87 -5.56 -1.00
CA THR A 394 3.69 -4.89 -2.02
C THR A 394 3.93 -3.42 -1.62
N TRP A 395 5.17 -2.96 -1.54
CA TRP A 395 5.52 -1.66 -0.95
C TRP A 395 5.09 -1.50 0.51
N GLY A 396 5.15 -2.61 1.24
CA GLY A 396 5.09 -2.64 2.69
C GLY A 396 6.12 -1.71 3.30
N CYS A 397 5.83 -1.31 4.53
CA CYS A 397 6.61 -0.35 5.31
C CYS A 397 6.70 1.10 4.78
N ALA A 398 5.96 1.46 3.73
CA ALA A 398 5.85 2.84 3.30
C ALA A 398 5.17 3.71 4.38
N PRO A 399 5.59 4.98 4.58
CA PRO A 399 4.86 5.93 5.42
C PRO A 399 3.42 6.14 4.93
N PHE A 400 2.54 6.56 5.84
CA PHE A 400 1.18 6.96 5.49
C PHE A 400 1.14 8.47 5.20
N ALA A 401 1.28 8.84 3.92
CA ALA A 401 1.43 10.23 3.47
C ALA A 401 0.12 11.04 3.35
N TYR A 402 -1.03 10.48 3.73
CA TYR A 402 -2.35 11.07 3.48
C TYR A 402 -3.01 11.67 4.73
N GLY A 403 -2.22 11.89 5.78
CA GLY A 403 -2.68 12.49 7.03
C GLY A 403 -3.25 13.92 6.86
N HIS A 404 -2.82 14.64 5.82
CA HIS A 404 -3.22 16.01 5.56
C HIS A 404 -4.76 16.19 5.46
N PHE A 405 -5.48 15.22 4.86
CA PHE A 405 -6.95 15.27 4.79
C PHE A 405 -7.60 15.35 6.19
N PHE A 406 -7.11 14.57 7.15
CA PHE A 406 -7.62 14.58 8.52
C PHE A 406 -7.28 15.88 9.24
N THR A 407 -6.03 16.37 9.10
CA THR A 407 -5.61 17.63 9.73
C THR A 407 -6.37 18.84 9.18
N ALA A 408 -6.75 18.79 7.90
CA ALA A 408 -7.56 19.82 7.28
C ALA A 408 -9.00 19.75 7.82
N PHE A 409 -9.71 18.65 7.56
CA PHE A 409 -11.15 18.55 7.77
C PHE A 409 -11.57 18.32 9.23
N PHE A 410 -10.70 17.78 10.09
CA PHE A 410 -11.01 17.49 11.49
C PHE A 410 -10.00 18.13 12.46
N PRO A 411 -9.71 19.44 12.31
CA PRO A 411 -8.54 20.12 12.89
C PRO A 411 -8.50 20.15 14.43
N ARG A 412 -9.61 19.85 15.10
CA ARG A 412 -9.77 19.96 16.56
C ARG A 412 -9.96 18.60 17.23
N GLU A 413 -9.91 17.54 16.45
CA GLU A 413 -10.14 16.18 16.92
C GLU A 413 -8.84 15.43 17.17
N LYS A 414 -8.92 14.40 18.01
CA LYS A 414 -7.79 13.48 18.24
C LYS A 414 -7.31 12.83 16.95
N VAL A 415 -8.19 12.67 15.95
CA VAL A 415 -7.84 12.11 14.64
C VAL A 415 -6.86 12.99 13.88
N ALA A 416 -6.96 14.32 13.97
CA ALA A 416 -5.98 15.23 13.38
C ALA A 416 -4.63 15.17 14.12
N ALA A 417 -4.64 15.08 15.44
CA ALA A 417 -3.41 14.91 16.22
C ALA A 417 -2.69 13.59 15.87
N ALA A 418 -3.44 12.52 15.64
CA ALA A 418 -2.90 11.25 15.16
C ALA A 418 -2.33 11.37 13.73
N ALA A 419 -3.07 11.98 12.82
CA ALA A 419 -2.62 12.19 11.45
C ALA A 419 -1.38 13.10 11.35
N ASP A 420 -1.27 14.13 12.19
CA ASP A 420 -0.10 15.01 12.27
C ASP A 420 1.17 14.23 12.67
N LEU A 421 1.06 13.30 13.62
CA LEU A 421 2.19 12.44 14.02
C LEU A 421 2.70 11.59 12.84
N LEU A 422 1.78 11.04 12.02
CA LEU A 422 2.14 10.28 10.81
C LEU A 422 2.75 11.18 9.73
N MET A 423 2.24 12.39 9.56
CA MET A 423 2.75 13.36 8.58
C MET A 423 4.18 13.81 8.91
N ARG A 424 4.52 14.00 10.19
CA ARG A 424 5.89 14.34 10.62
C ARG A 424 6.91 13.26 10.26
N GLN A 425 6.49 12.00 10.20
CA GLN A 425 7.32 10.88 9.74
C GLN A 425 7.52 10.91 8.22
N ASP A 426 6.46 11.19 7.45
CA ASP A 426 6.53 11.26 5.99
C ASP A 426 7.30 12.49 5.47
N ARG A 427 7.16 13.62 6.18
CA ARG A 427 7.67 14.94 5.76
C ARG A 427 8.58 15.60 6.80
N PRO A 428 9.68 14.96 7.22
CA PRO A 428 10.63 15.57 8.16
C PRO A 428 11.27 16.85 7.57
N ASP A 429 11.30 16.97 6.24
CA ASP A 429 11.76 18.15 5.51
C ASP A 429 11.01 19.44 5.88
N LEU A 430 9.70 19.33 6.15
CA LEU A 430 8.86 20.48 6.45
C LEU A 430 9.17 21.12 7.82
N ALA A 431 9.73 20.35 8.77
CA ALA A 431 10.11 20.89 10.07
C ALA A 431 11.21 21.96 9.94
N ALA A 432 12.22 21.70 9.10
CA ALA A 432 13.36 22.57 8.86
C ALA A 432 13.18 23.53 7.67
N PHE A 433 12.06 23.44 6.95
CA PHE A 433 11.79 24.24 5.76
C PHE A 433 11.80 25.75 6.06
N ASP A 434 12.64 26.47 5.30
CA ASP A 434 12.69 27.93 5.21
C ASP A 434 12.52 28.35 3.74
N PRO A 435 11.50 29.13 3.39
CA PRO A 435 11.16 29.40 1.99
C PRO A 435 12.24 30.19 1.25
N VAL A 436 12.98 31.08 1.92
CA VAL A 436 14.05 31.88 1.29
C VAL A 436 15.24 30.99 0.97
N HIS A 437 15.69 30.18 1.93
CA HIS A 437 16.79 29.23 1.74
C HIS A 437 16.45 28.17 0.68
N TYR A 438 15.20 27.69 0.67
CA TYR A 438 14.76 26.70 -0.31
C TYR A 438 14.72 27.28 -1.73
N GLN A 439 14.23 28.51 -1.90
CA GLN A 439 14.25 29.21 -3.19
C GLN A 439 15.69 29.34 -3.74
N LEU A 440 16.65 29.73 -2.91
CA LEU A 440 18.06 29.81 -3.30
C LEU A 440 18.62 28.42 -3.70
N SER A 441 18.20 27.37 -3.00
CA SER A 441 18.59 25.98 -3.31
C SER A 441 18.02 25.52 -4.66
N LEU A 442 16.77 25.89 -4.98
CA LEU A 442 16.17 25.64 -6.29
C LEU A 442 16.94 26.34 -7.41
N GLU A 443 17.22 27.64 -7.25
CA GLU A 443 17.97 28.42 -8.25
C GLU A 443 19.36 27.82 -8.51
N ALA A 444 20.08 27.44 -7.45
CA ALA A 444 21.37 26.80 -7.56
C ALA A 444 21.33 25.41 -8.21
N SER A 445 20.21 24.69 -8.13
CA SER A 445 20.07 23.34 -8.72
C SER A 445 20.23 23.31 -10.25
N THR A 446 20.10 24.46 -10.91
CA THR A 446 20.33 24.61 -12.36
C THR A 446 21.77 25.00 -12.71
N GLN A 447 22.58 25.34 -11.71
CA GLN A 447 23.95 25.82 -11.87
C GLN A 447 24.94 24.77 -11.34
N SER A 448 25.88 24.31 -12.17
CA SER A 448 26.80 23.23 -11.80
C SER A 448 27.78 23.55 -10.66
N ASN A 449 27.89 24.81 -10.21
CA ASN A 449 28.93 25.27 -9.25
C ASN A 449 28.52 26.43 -8.31
N ALA A 450 27.22 26.63 -8.00
CA ALA A 450 26.82 27.77 -7.18
C ALA A 450 27.19 27.59 -5.69
N THR A 451 27.95 28.56 -5.12
CA THR A 451 28.15 28.72 -3.68
C THR A 451 27.43 30.00 -3.22
N PRO A 452 26.58 29.99 -2.18
CA PRO A 452 25.78 31.17 -1.82
C PRO A 452 26.56 32.20 -1.01
N PRO A 453 26.07 33.45 -0.97
CA PRO A 453 26.39 34.37 0.12
C PRO A 453 25.69 33.91 1.42
N GLY A 454 26.44 33.68 2.50
CA GLY A 454 25.86 33.51 3.85
C GLY A 454 26.18 32.23 4.64
N GLY A 455 27.07 31.35 4.16
CA GLY A 455 27.71 30.33 5.00
C GLY A 455 26.91 29.05 5.34
N ARG A 456 25.61 28.95 5.00
CA ARG A 456 24.90 27.65 4.95
C ARG A 456 25.10 27.00 3.58
N ALA A 457 25.48 25.72 3.55
CA ALA A 457 25.51 24.95 2.32
C ALA A 457 24.09 24.80 1.75
N LEU A 458 23.90 24.97 0.43
CA LEU A 458 22.62 24.70 -0.21
C LEU A 458 22.39 23.20 -0.31
N GLU A 459 21.13 22.81 -0.19
CA GLU A 459 20.72 21.45 -0.46
C GLU A 459 20.83 21.15 -1.97
N LYS A 460 21.36 19.96 -2.30
CA LYS A 460 21.38 19.48 -3.69
C LYS A 460 19.97 19.00 -4.06
N ILE A 461 19.14 19.91 -4.56
CA ILE A 461 17.81 19.57 -5.06
C ILE A 461 17.94 18.95 -6.45
N ASN A 462 17.46 17.72 -6.62
CA ASN A 462 17.24 17.17 -7.95
C ASN A 462 15.93 17.72 -8.49
N TRP A 463 15.97 18.90 -9.13
CA TRP A 463 14.77 19.57 -9.58
C TRP A 463 13.96 18.75 -10.59
N ARG A 464 14.60 17.76 -11.23
CA ARG A 464 13.95 16.83 -12.15
C ARG A 464 12.99 15.83 -11.49
N LYS A 465 12.96 15.78 -10.15
CA LYS A 465 12.03 14.97 -9.35
C LYS A 465 10.93 15.80 -8.68
N LEU A 466 10.90 17.11 -8.93
CA LEU A 466 9.85 17.96 -8.38
C LEU A 466 8.53 17.70 -9.10
N THR A 467 7.44 17.94 -8.38
CA THR A 467 6.07 17.76 -8.88
C THR A 467 5.34 19.10 -8.76
N PRO A 468 4.67 19.59 -9.82
CA PRO A 468 3.92 20.83 -9.72
C PRO A 468 2.67 20.66 -8.84
N LEU A 469 2.26 21.74 -8.19
CA LEU A 469 1.03 21.85 -7.43
C LEU A 469 -0.16 21.75 -8.39
N THR A 470 -0.93 20.68 -8.28
CA THR A 470 -2.25 20.56 -8.90
C THR A 470 -3.24 20.01 -7.88
N PRO A 471 -4.55 20.30 -8.00
CA PRO A 471 -5.55 19.77 -7.09
C PRO A 471 -5.73 18.23 -7.13
N ALA A 472 -4.97 17.52 -7.98
CA ALA A 472 -5.24 16.15 -8.39
C ALA A 472 -4.04 15.20 -8.21
N HIS A 473 -2.85 15.70 -7.86
CA HIS A 473 -1.67 14.85 -7.90
C HIS A 473 -1.60 13.88 -6.70
N VAL A 474 -1.64 12.58 -6.99
CA VAL A 474 -1.66 11.46 -6.02
C VAL A 474 -0.51 11.49 -5.02
N MET A 475 0.63 12.07 -5.42
CA MET A 475 1.88 12.10 -4.65
C MET A 475 2.38 13.53 -4.40
N GLY A 476 1.52 14.53 -4.60
CA GLY A 476 1.89 15.92 -4.70
C GLY A 476 1.07 16.78 -3.76
N PRO A 477 1.53 17.99 -3.47
CA PRO A 477 0.78 18.92 -2.64
C PRO A 477 -0.58 19.21 -3.29
N THR A 478 -1.59 19.36 -2.46
CA THR A 478 -2.97 19.69 -2.80
C THR A 478 -3.35 21.03 -2.18
N PRO A 479 -4.45 21.68 -2.62
CA PRO A 479 -5.03 22.84 -1.94
C PRO A 479 -5.40 22.61 -0.46
N TYR A 480 -5.38 21.36 -0.01
CA TYR A 480 -5.70 20.93 1.36
C TYR A 480 -4.46 20.53 2.17
N ASP A 481 -3.26 20.55 1.57
CA ASP A 481 -1.98 20.33 2.25
C ASP A 481 -1.58 21.56 3.07
N CYS A 482 -2.24 21.68 4.21
CA CYS A 482 -2.16 22.83 5.11
C CYS A 482 -1.94 22.38 6.56
N ALA A 483 -1.25 21.25 6.76
CA ALA A 483 -1.11 20.61 8.08
C ALA A 483 -0.58 21.56 9.17
N ASP A 484 0.24 22.55 8.80
CA ASP A 484 0.79 23.56 9.70
C ASP A 484 0.06 24.91 9.70
N TRP A 485 -0.86 25.14 8.76
CA TRP A 485 -1.69 26.36 8.64
C TRP A 485 -2.53 26.64 9.90
N ARG A 486 -2.89 25.60 10.66
CA ARG A 486 -3.73 25.71 11.87
C ARG A 486 -2.94 25.70 13.17
N GLY A 487 -1.62 25.92 13.11
CA GLY A 487 -0.75 25.99 14.28
C GLY A 487 -0.33 24.61 14.78
N ALA A 488 0.52 23.91 14.00
CA ALA A 488 1.11 22.61 14.35
C ALA A 488 1.79 22.53 15.74
N GLU A 489 1.95 23.66 16.43
CA GLU A 489 2.37 23.73 17.84
C GLU A 489 1.34 23.17 18.83
N THR A 490 0.07 22.97 18.43
CA THR A 490 -1.00 22.48 19.32
C THR A 490 -1.25 20.96 19.28
N PHE A 491 -0.61 20.22 18.37
CA PHE A 491 -0.87 18.78 18.23
C PHE A 491 0.09 17.91 19.05
N ALA A 492 -0.33 16.66 19.26
CA ALA A 492 0.40 15.61 19.96
C ALA A 492 1.87 15.57 19.53
N LYS A 493 2.80 15.77 20.48
CA LYS A 493 4.24 15.77 20.20
C LYS A 493 4.80 14.38 19.98
N ASP A 494 4.13 13.39 20.55
CA ASP A 494 4.53 12.00 20.57
C ASP A 494 3.29 11.11 20.72
N ARG A 495 3.50 9.81 20.61
CA ARG A 495 2.48 8.80 20.85
C ARG A 495 1.87 8.89 22.26
N ALA A 496 2.67 9.20 23.28
CA ALA A 496 2.22 9.22 24.67
C ALA A 496 1.14 10.29 24.88
N SER A 497 1.25 11.43 24.21
CA SER A 497 0.28 12.52 24.26
C SER A 497 -1.09 12.17 23.65
N LEU A 498 -1.18 11.12 22.84
CA LEU A 498 -2.44 10.59 22.31
C LEU A 498 -3.13 9.60 23.27
N ASN A 499 -2.45 9.17 24.35
CA ASN A 499 -2.94 8.17 25.30
C ASN A 499 -3.41 6.87 24.62
N LEU A 500 -2.64 6.41 23.61
CA LEU A 500 -2.96 5.20 22.87
C LEU A 500 -2.56 3.94 23.65
N PRO A 501 -3.37 2.87 23.60
CA PRO A 501 -3.07 1.63 24.30
C PRO A 501 -1.78 1.00 23.79
N LEU A 502 -1.00 0.36 24.66
CA LEU A 502 0.24 -0.32 24.27
C LEU A 502 -0.01 -1.56 23.38
N ASP A 503 -1.25 -2.03 23.32
CA ASP A 503 -1.68 -3.17 22.54
C ASP A 503 -2.79 -2.76 21.56
N PHE A 504 -2.72 -3.29 20.35
CA PHE A 504 -3.72 -3.13 19.30
C PHE A 504 -3.91 -4.48 18.61
N ALA A 505 -5.16 -4.92 18.48
CA ALA A 505 -5.50 -6.13 17.75
C ALA A 505 -6.60 -5.84 16.73
N ASP A 506 -6.41 -6.38 15.53
CA ASP A 506 -7.43 -6.39 14.48
C ASP A 506 -7.70 -7.85 14.09
N PRO A 507 -8.80 -8.45 14.59
CA PRO A 507 -9.13 -9.84 14.30
C PRO A 507 -9.54 -10.07 12.85
N VAL A 508 -9.95 -9.04 12.10
CA VAL A 508 -10.28 -9.15 10.67
C VAL A 508 -9.02 -9.44 9.88
N HIS A 509 -7.95 -8.68 10.11
CA HIS A 509 -6.63 -8.90 9.49
C HIS A 509 -5.86 -10.05 10.14
N GLY A 510 -6.23 -10.43 11.36
CA GLY A 510 -5.45 -11.34 12.19
C GLY A 510 -4.14 -10.71 12.64
N LEU A 511 -4.21 -9.44 13.05
CA LEU A 511 -3.07 -8.61 13.38
C LEU A 511 -3.01 -8.34 14.89
N LEU A 512 -1.81 -8.39 15.45
CA LEU A 512 -1.48 -7.89 16.78
C LEU A 512 -0.29 -6.96 16.68
N THR A 513 -0.40 -5.77 17.26
CA THR A 513 0.73 -4.91 17.55
C THR A 513 0.81 -4.65 19.04
N THR A 514 1.98 -4.85 19.63
CA THR A 514 2.19 -4.71 21.07
C THR A 514 3.54 -4.07 21.36
N ARG A 515 3.58 -3.21 22.39
CA ARG A 515 4.82 -2.57 22.87
C ARG A 515 4.94 -2.61 24.39
N SER A 516 6.17 -2.59 24.90
CA SER A 516 6.45 -2.64 26.34
C SER A 516 6.22 -1.31 27.06
N ALA A 517 6.42 -0.20 26.35
CA ALA A 517 6.30 1.16 26.86
C ALA A 517 5.94 2.13 25.70
N PRO A 518 5.54 3.39 25.99
CA PRO A 518 5.21 4.36 24.94
C PRO A 518 6.44 5.09 24.36
N ASP A 519 7.63 4.94 24.96
CA ASP A 519 8.87 5.61 24.55
C ASP A 519 9.53 4.98 23.30
N SER A 520 10.58 5.63 22.80
CA SER A 520 11.29 5.25 21.57
C SER A 520 12.19 4.01 21.70
N ASP A 521 12.50 3.58 22.93
CA ASP A 521 13.37 2.44 23.22
C ASP A 521 12.57 1.17 23.53
N ALA A 522 11.24 1.28 23.62
CA ALA A 522 10.34 0.18 23.94
C ALA A 522 10.58 -1.05 23.04
N LEU A 523 10.55 -2.25 23.64
CA LEU A 523 10.31 -3.47 22.89
C LEU A 523 8.95 -3.39 22.20
N PHE A 524 8.91 -3.70 20.91
CA PHE A 524 7.75 -3.67 20.03
C PHE A 524 7.73 -4.93 19.17
N LEU A 525 6.53 -5.49 18.97
CA LEU A 525 6.26 -6.59 18.06
C LEU A 525 4.97 -6.32 17.30
N MET A 526 5.00 -6.53 15.98
CA MET A 526 3.83 -6.58 15.12
C MET A 526 3.78 -7.96 14.46
N PHE A 527 2.65 -8.66 14.58
CA PHE A 527 2.38 -10.00 14.05
C PHE A 527 1.13 -9.94 13.17
N GLU A 528 1.17 -10.56 11.99
CA GLU A 528 0.03 -10.60 11.09
C GLU A 528 -0.18 -12.01 10.51
N ALA A 529 -1.43 -12.49 10.57
CA ALA A 529 -1.81 -13.80 10.07
C ALA A 529 -2.36 -13.75 8.63
N ARG A 530 -2.98 -12.64 8.19
CA ARG A 530 -3.76 -12.54 6.94
C ARG A 530 -5.08 -13.31 6.96
N ALA A 531 -5.87 -13.09 8.00
CA ALA A 531 -7.21 -13.68 8.11
C ALA A 531 -8.28 -12.94 7.27
N ASN A 532 -7.95 -11.79 6.69
CA ASN A 532 -8.86 -10.92 5.95
C ASN A 532 -9.04 -11.30 4.47
N LEU A 533 -8.25 -12.23 3.94
CA LEU A 533 -8.25 -12.48 2.50
C LEU A 533 -9.53 -13.23 2.07
N SER A 534 -10.23 -12.72 1.07
CA SER A 534 -11.29 -13.44 0.35
C SER A 534 -10.89 -13.79 -1.09
N THR A 535 -9.77 -13.23 -1.54
CA THR A 535 -9.34 -13.21 -2.94
C THR A 535 -7.85 -12.88 -3.05
N ILE A 536 -7.36 -12.74 -4.29
CA ILE A 536 -5.99 -12.32 -4.61
C ILE A 536 -5.83 -10.80 -4.55
N GLY A 537 -4.62 -10.30 -4.32
CA GLY A 537 -4.30 -8.87 -4.26
C GLY A 537 -2.80 -8.60 -4.16
N HIS A 538 -2.39 -7.48 -3.56
CA HIS A 538 -0.97 -7.16 -3.35
C HIS A 538 -0.33 -7.76 -2.09
N GLN A 539 -0.98 -8.74 -1.46
CA GLN A 539 -0.44 -9.46 -0.31
C GLN A 539 0.68 -10.43 -0.71
N GLN A 540 1.54 -10.76 0.25
CA GLN A 540 2.71 -11.62 0.06
C GLN A 540 2.50 -12.97 0.76
N HIS A 541 3.35 -13.95 0.47
CA HIS A 541 3.41 -15.19 1.26
C HIS A 541 4.03 -14.91 2.64
N ASP A 542 3.30 -14.18 3.49
CA ASP A 542 3.75 -13.57 4.74
C ASP A 542 2.90 -13.97 5.97
N ALA A 543 2.04 -14.99 5.83
CA ALA A 543 1.15 -15.42 6.90
C ALA A 543 1.91 -15.90 8.15
N GLY A 544 1.75 -15.17 9.25
CA GLY A 544 2.47 -15.39 10.51
C GLY A 544 3.81 -14.68 10.60
N HIS A 545 4.12 -13.76 9.69
CA HIS A 545 5.29 -12.90 9.76
C HIS A 545 5.20 -11.98 10.98
N PHE A 546 6.35 -11.54 11.48
CA PHE A 546 6.42 -10.54 12.53
C PHE A 546 7.62 -9.60 12.37
N TYR A 547 7.42 -8.36 12.76
CA TYR A 547 8.47 -7.36 12.97
C TYR A 547 8.84 -7.28 14.44
N LEU A 548 10.09 -6.90 14.70
CA LEU A 548 10.60 -6.72 16.06
C LEU A 548 11.49 -5.49 16.12
N ALA A 549 11.23 -4.60 17.08
CA ALA A 549 12.07 -3.44 17.37
C ALA A 549 12.27 -3.30 18.88
N ALA A 550 13.44 -2.81 19.30
CA ALA A 550 13.73 -2.48 20.69
C ALA A 550 15.00 -1.61 20.78
N LEU A 551 15.10 -0.78 21.82
CA LEU A 551 16.28 0.04 22.12
C LEU A 551 16.69 0.95 20.94
N GLY A 552 15.70 1.52 20.25
CA GLY A 552 15.91 2.35 19.07
C GLY A 552 16.23 1.59 17.78
N GLU A 553 16.27 0.26 17.81
CA GLU A 553 16.73 -0.56 16.69
C GLU A 553 15.66 -1.52 16.15
N MET A 554 15.65 -1.71 14.84
CA MET A 554 14.95 -2.81 14.18
C MET A 554 15.79 -4.08 14.25
N TRP A 555 15.17 -5.18 14.66
CA TRP A 555 15.78 -6.51 14.73
C TRP A 555 15.10 -7.51 13.80
N GLY A 556 13.77 -7.45 13.70
CA GLY A 556 12.96 -8.26 12.78
C GLY A 556 12.34 -7.38 11.70
N VAL A 557 12.63 -7.67 10.43
CA VAL A 557 12.21 -6.87 9.27
C VAL A 557 11.61 -7.74 8.18
N GLU A 558 11.04 -7.14 7.14
CA GLU A 558 10.85 -7.80 5.85
C GLU A 558 12.14 -7.69 5.02
N ALA A 559 12.48 -8.69 4.21
CA ALA A 559 13.69 -8.67 3.40
C ALA A 559 13.65 -7.71 2.17
N GLY A 560 12.60 -6.87 2.05
CA GLY A 560 12.52 -5.72 1.15
C GLY A 560 11.14 -5.48 0.53
N ALA A 561 10.82 -4.22 0.21
CA ALA A 561 9.50 -3.68 -0.15
C ALA A 561 8.78 -4.25 -1.40
N LYS A 562 9.23 -5.36 -2.00
CA LYS A 562 8.58 -6.03 -3.15
C LYS A 562 8.65 -7.55 -3.11
N SER A 563 8.97 -8.13 -1.95
CA SER A 563 9.25 -9.56 -1.91
C SER A 563 7.98 -10.39 -1.81
N GLY A 564 7.53 -10.99 -2.92
CA GLY A 564 6.32 -11.82 -2.90
C GLY A 564 6.47 -13.17 -2.18
N PHE A 565 7.70 -13.63 -1.97
CA PHE A 565 8.00 -15.02 -1.60
C PHE A 565 8.19 -15.20 -0.09
N SER A 566 7.81 -16.37 0.41
CA SER A 566 7.88 -16.72 1.83
C SER A 566 9.29 -16.75 2.40
N GLN A 567 10.29 -17.04 1.57
CA GLN A 567 11.70 -17.01 1.96
C GLN A 567 12.18 -15.63 2.44
N ASP A 568 11.44 -14.56 2.16
CA ASP A 568 11.77 -13.18 2.48
C ASP A 568 11.07 -12.65 3.72
N HIS A 569 10.39 -13.55 4.43
CA HIS A 569 9.66 -13.27 5.64
C HIS A 569 10.14 -14.22 6.75
N SER A 570 9.86 -13.83 8.00
CA SER A 570 10.19 -14.62 9.20
C SER A 570 9.18 -15.75 9.40
N HIS A 571 9.44 -16.96 8.88
CA HIS A 571 8.61 -18.17 9.04
C HIS A 571 9.44 -19.41 9.35
N VAL A 572 8.77 -20.54 9.56
CA VAL A 572 9.42 -21.86 9.59
C VAL A 572 9.58 -22.36 8.16
N ARG A 573 10.76 -22.86 7.81
CA ARG A 573 10.99 -23.61 6.57
C ARG A 573 11.11 -25.10 6.89
N ILE A 574 10.65 -25.93 5.96
CA ILE A 574 10.67 -27.39 6.06
C ILE A 574 11.42 -27.92 4.84
N ASP A 575 12.51 -28.65 5.07
CA ASP A 575 13.41 -29.17 4.04
C ASP A 575 13.87 -28.07 3.05
N GLY A 576 14.08 -26.86 3.57
CA GLY A 576 14.47 -25.69 2.78
C GLY A 576 13.33 -25.02 2.00
N LEU A 577 12.09 -25.48 2.09
CA LEU A 577 10.92 -24.83 1.50
C LEU A 577 10.18 -24.00 2.55
N GLY A 578 9.68 -22.82 2.17
CA GLY A 578 8.86 -21.99 3.05
C GLY A 578 7.38 -22.37 2.97
N LEU A 579 6.53 -21.35 2.90
CA LEU A 579 5.11 -21.51 2.58
C LEU A 579 4.94 -22.05 1.15
N ALA A 580 3.70 -22.18 0.68
CA ALA A 580 3.41 -22.82 -0.59
C ALA A 580 4.16 -22.19 -1.78
N ASP A 581 4.43 -20.87 -1.73
CA ASP A 581 5.16 -20.10 -2.76
C ASP A 581 4.68 -20.38 -4.19
N VAL A 582 3.41 -20.77 -4.32
CA VAL A 582 2.71 -20.99 -5.57
C VAL A 582 1.59 -19.96 -5.65
N ALA A 583 1.49 -19.29 -6.79
CA ALA A 583 0.47 -18.28 -7.02
C ALA A 583 0.42 -17.21 -5.89
N TYR A 584 -0.76 -16.87 -5.37
CA TYR A 584 -1.00 -15.88 -4.32
C TYR A 584 -1.16 -16.54 -2.95
N PRO A 585 -0.92 -15.82 -1.83
CA PRO A 585 -1.14 -16.36 -0.49
C PRO A 585 -2.62 -16.66 -0.23
N PRO A 586 -2.95 -17.77 0.45
CA PRO A 586 -4.31 -18.02 0.91
C PRO A 586 -4.62 -17.31 2.23
N ARG A 587 -5.92 -17.15 2.52
CA ARG A 587 -6.39 -16.85 3.88
C ARG A 587 -5.94 -17.92 4.86
N VAL A 588 -5.64 -17.50 6.08
CA VAL A 588 -5.43 -18.41 7.21
C VAL A 588 -6.39 -18.10 8.37
N LYS A 589 -6.36 -18.89 9.44
CA LYS A 589 -7.26 -18.71 10.58
C LYS A 589 -6.54 -18.02 11.74
N PHE A 590 -6.96 -16.81 12.07
CA PHE A 590 -6.57 -16.15 13.33
C PHE A 590 -7.40 -16.73 14.48
N LEU A 591 -6.72 -17.23 15.53
CA LEU A 591 -7.38 -17.83 16.69
C LEU A 591 -7.70 -16.80 17.79
N GLY A 592 -7.11 -15.61 17.72
CA GLY A 592 -7.37 -14.49 18.61
C GLY A 592 -6.11 -13.91 19.23
N SER A 593 -6.32 -12.94 20.12
CA SER A 593 -5.27 -12.34 20.96
C SER A 593 -5.69 -12.29 22.44
N ALA A 594 -4.71 -12.38 23.33
CA ALA A 594 -4.86 -12.30 24.77
C ALA A 594 -4.05 -11.10 25.23
N ILE A 595 -4.74 -10.09 25.75
CA ILE A 595 -4.15 -8.80 26.14
C ILE A 595 -4.36 -8.62 27.64
N THR A 596 -3.29 -8.34 28.37
CA THR A 596 -3.31 -7.97 29.79
C THR A 596 -2.44 -6.72 30.00
N PRO A 597 -2.54 -6.03 31.15
CA PRO A 597 -1.66 -4.89 31.43
C PRO A 597 -0.17 -5.21 31.33
N VAL A 598 0.21 -6.48 31.45
CA VAL A 598 1.59 -6.96 31.52
C VAL A 598 2.03 -7.73 30.27
N GLY A 599 1.24 -7.76 29.20
CA GLY A 599 1.68 -8.29 27.91
C GLY A 599 0.53 -8.62 26.97
N ALA A 600 0.89 -9.05 25.76
CA ALA A 600 -0.07 -9.53 24.77
C ALA A 600 0.50 -10.69 23.96
N LEU A 601 -0.34 -11.65 23.59
CA LEU A 601 -0.03 -12.77 22.70
C LEU A 601 -1.14 -12.92 21.66
N ALA A 602 -0.79 -13.31 20.44
CA ALA A 602 -1.74 -13.69 19.41
C ALA A 602 -1.37 -15.05 18.82
N THR A 603 -2.38 -15.80 18.39
CA THR A 603 -2.19 -17.13 17.80
C THR A 603 -2.92 -17.24 16.47
N ALA A 604 -2.28 -17.87 15.49
CA ALA A 604 -2.90 -18.23 14.22
C ALA A 604 -2.60 -19.68 13.84
N ASN A 605 -3.56 -20.30 13.16
CA ASN A 605 -3.34 -21.52 12.38
C ASN A 605 -3.01 -21.10 10.94
N ILE A 606 -1.75 -21.30 10.55
CA ILE A 606 -1.20 -20.92 9.25
C ILE A 606 -1.03 -22.11 8.30
N SER A 607 -1.63 -23.27 8.61
CA SER A 607 -1.49 -24.50 7.81
C SER A 607 -1.89 -24.29 6.34
N ALA A 608 -2.95 -23.51 6.09
CA ALA A 608 -3.42 -23.22 4.73
C ALA A 608 -2.30 -22.63 3.86
N ALA A 609 -1.48 -21.73 4.41
CA ALA A 609 -0.38 -21.09 3.70
C ALA A 609 0.74 -22.05 3.29
N TYR A 610 0.91 -23.19 3.97
CA TYR A 610 1.81 -24.26 3.52
C TYR A 610 1.14 -25.20 2.51
N ASN A 611 -0.17 -25.42 2.66
CA ASN A 611 -0.90 -26.47 1.96
C ASN A 611 -1.29 -26.11 0.54
N HIS A 612 -1.57 -24.84 0.28
CA HIS A 612 -1.97 -24.38 -1.05
C HIS A 612 -1.67 -22.90 -1.25
N GLY A 613 -1.60 -22.51 -2.52
CA GLY A 613 -1.73 -21.12 -2.93
C GLY A 613 -3.14 -20.82 -3.45
N TRP A 614 -3.43 -19.55 -3.66
CA TRP A 614 -4.64 -19.08 -4.29
C TRP A 614 -4.40 -18.55 -5.68
N VAL A 615 -5.40 -18.77 -6.52
CA VAL A 615 -5.46 -18.23 -7.86
C VAL A 615 -6.79 -17.51 -7.98
N GLY A 616 -6.74 -16.29 -8.50
CA GLY A 616 -7.96 -15.59 -8.86
C GLY A 616 -8.68 -16.37 -9.96
N PRO A 617 -9.99 -16.13 -10.13
CA PRO A 617 -10.70 -16.56 -11.31
C PRO A 617 -10.11 -15.84 -12.53
N THR A 618 -9.09 -16.45 -13.14
CA THR A 618 -8.55 -16.24 -14.49
C THR A 618 -7.65 -15.02 -14.78
N GLN A 619 -6.51 -15.26 -15.43
CA GLN A 619 -5.98 -14.53 -16.61
C GLN A 619 -4.55 -14.99 -16.89
N PHE A 620 -3.69 -15.00 -15.88
CA PHE A 620 -2.29 -15.37 -16.08
C PHE A 620 -2.10 -16.87 -15.97
N GLN A 621 -2.74 -17.49 -14.99
CA GLN A 621 -2.29 -18.80 -14.59
C GLN A 621 -2.74 -19.90 -15.54
N TRP A 622 -3.95 -19.89 -16.07
CA TRP A 622 -4.31 -20.88 -17.11
C TRP A 622 -3.39 -20.82 -18.35
N THR A 623 -2.72 -19.69 -18.57
CA THR A 623 -1.80 -19.47 -19.69
C THR A 623 -0.32 -19.58 -19.31
N ILE A 624 0.04 -19.62 -18.01
CA ILE A 624 1.44 -19.90 -17.66
C ILE A 624 1.72 -21.37 -17.96
N PRO A 625 2.89 -21.70 -18.54
CA PRO A 625 3.23 -23.07 -18.89
C PRO A 625 3.04 -24.07 -17.75
N ASP A 626 3.28 -23.63 -16.51
CA ASP A 626 3.23 -24.49 -15.32
C ASP A 626 1.81 -24.88 -14.90
N ALA A 627 0.76 -24.13 -15.28
CA ALA A 627 -0.58 -24.40 -14.76
C ALA A 627 -1.21 -25.69 -15.29
N ALA A 628 -0.73 -26.21 -16.42
CA ALA A 628 -1.11 -27.53 -16.89
C ALA A 628 -0.72 -28.64 -15.89
N SER A 629 0.27 -28.39 -15.04
CA SER A 629 0.73 -29.33 -13.99
C SER A 629 0.02 -29.15 -12.65
N TRP A 630 -0.74 -28.07 -12.47
CA TRP A 630 -1.33 -27.72 -11.19
C TRP A 630 -2.57 -28.56 -10.90
N LYS A 631 -2.69 -28.98 -9.65
CA LYS A 631 -3.92 -29.55 -9.11
C LYS A 631 -4.75 -28.43 -8.53
N ILE A 632 -5.88 -28.17 -9.16
CA ILE A 632 -6.72 -27.00 -8.88
C ILE A 632 -8.09 -27.46 -8.40
N SER A 633 -8.65 -26.75 -7.43
CA SER A 633 -10.03 -26.93 -6.96
C SER A 633 -10.58 -25.62 -6.40
N PRO A 634 -11.90 -25.42 -6.30
CA PRO A 634 -12.46 -24.24 -5.65
C PRO A 634 -12.03 -24.12 -4.19
N GLU A 635 -11.86 -22.89 -3.72
CA GLU A 635 -11.77 -22.59 -2.29
C GLU A 635 -13.05 -23.05 -1.58
N THR A 636 -12.95 -23.51 -0.34
CA THR A 636 -14.09 -24.04 0.42
C THR A 636 -14.19 -23.46 1.83
N ASP A 637 -13.33 -22.50 2.17
CA ASP A 637 -13.46 -21.70 3.38
C ASP A 637 -14.82 -20.98 3.36
N PRO A 638 -15.66 -21.13 4.41
CA PRO A 638 -17.01 -20.57 4.43
C PRO A 638 -17.09 -19.07 4.18
N ASP A 639 -16.10 -18.29 4.63
CA ASP A 639 -16.11 -16.85 4.46
C ASP A 639 -15.74 -16.46 3.03
N VAL A 640 -14.84 -17.21 2.40
CA VAL A 640 -14.54 -17.05 0.97
C VAL A 640 -15.74 -17.47 0.13
N VAL A 641 -16.36 -18.61 0.45
CA VAL A 641 -17.58 -19.09 -0.20
C VAL A 641 -18.69 -18.04 -0.10
N ALA A 642 -18.90 -17.44 1.07
CA ALA A 642 -19.89 -16.39 1.25
C ALA A 642 -19.66 -15.21 0.28
N TYR A 643 -18.41 -14.84 0.02
CA TYR A 643 -18.08 -13.76 -0.90
C TYR A 643 -18.53 -14.03 -2.34
N PHE A 644 -18.41 -15.27 -2.82
CA PHE A 644 -18.74 -15.61 -4.21
C PHE A 644 -20.10 -16.28 -4.39
N ARG A 645 -20.77 -16.69 -3.33
CA ARG A 645 -22.10 -17.31 -3.40
C ARG A 645 -23.10 -16.38 -4.08
N GLY A 646 -23.88 -16.90 -5.02
CA GLY A 646 -24.89 -16.14 -5.77
C GLY A 646 -24.33 -15.22 -6.85
N THR A 647 -23.01 -14.98 -6.84
CA THR A 647 -22.34 -14.09 -7.79
C THR A 647 -22.02 -14.79 -9.12
N GLN A 648 -22.37 -16.06 -9.25
CA GLN A 648 -22.10 -16.88 -10.43
C GLN A 648 -22.77 -16.39 -11.71
N HIS A 649 -23.80 -15.57 -11.53
CA HIS A 649 -24.70 -15.17 -12.59
C HIS A 649 -24.37 -13.80 -13.18
N TYR A 650 -23.39 -13.07 -12.64
CA TYR A 650 -22.93 -11.81 -13.18
C TYR A 650 -21.43 -11.69 -12.95
N LYS A 651 -20.77 -10.87 -13.75
CA LYS A 651 -19.32 -10.75 -13.64
C LYS A 651 -18.93 -9.90 -12.42
N MET A 652 -18.82 -10.55 -11.25
CA MET A 652 -18.25 -9.95 -10.05
C MET A 652 -16.76 -9.67 -10.25
N ARG A 653 -16.36 -8.44 -9.92
CA ARG A 653 -14.97 -7.99 -10.04
C ARG A 653 -14.26 -8.13 -8.72
N ILE A 654 -13.35 -9.10 -8.67
CA ILE A 654 -12.34 -9.13 -7.64
C ILE A 654 -10.98 -9.32 -8.31
N TRP A 655 -10.17 -8.25 -8.27
CA TRP A 655 -8.74 -8.31 -8.58
C TRP A 655 -8.34 -8.96 -9.93
N GLY A 656 -8.76 -8.35 -11.06
CA GLY A 656 -8.42 -8.80 -12.41
C GLY A 656 -8.38 -7.69 -13.49
N ASP A 657 -7.56 -7.86 -14.55
CA ASP A 657 -7.15 -6.75 -15.45
C ASP A 657 -8.20 -6.33 -16.50
N ASN A 658 -9.26 -7.11 -16.77
CA ASN A 658 -10.40 -6.68 -17.60
C ASN A 658 -11.52 -7.73 -17.75
N TYR A 659 -12.67 -7.22 -18.19
CA TYR A 659 -13.88 -7.99 -18.47
C TYR A 659 -13.81 -9.02 -19.61
N PHE A 660 -12.79 -9.00 -20.45
CA PHE A 660 -12.82 -9.64 -21.77
C PHE A 660 -11.72 -10.66 -22.00
N LYS A 661 -10.81 -10.81 -21.03
CA LYS A 661 -9.78 -11.85 -20.98
C LYS A 661 -9.91 -12.76 -19.77
N GLN A 662 -10.97 -12.61 -18.98
CA GLN A 662 -11.13 -13.32 -17.72
C GLN A 662 -12.46 -14.07 -17.67
N ASN A 663 -12.41 -15.40 -17.62
CA ASN A 663 -13.55 -16.22 -17.28
C ASN A 663 -13.98 -16.01 -15.81
N TRP A 664 -15.21 -16.39 -15.50
CA TRP A 664 -15.80 -16.21 -14.18
C TRP A 664 -15.55 -17.45 -13.29
N GLY A 665 -15.48 -17.25 -11.97
CA GLY A 665 -15.40 -18.33 -10.98
C GLY A 665 -15.09 -17.83 -9.58
N PRO A 666 -15.11 -18.71 -8.57
CA PRO A 666 -14.61 -18.39 -7.24
C PRO A 666 -13.08 -18.34 -7.20
N THR A 667 -12.51 -17.90 -6.07
CA THR A 667 -11.09 -18.14 -5.76
C THR A 667 -10.81 -19.65 -5.84
N MET A 668 -9.74 -20.04 -6.54
CA MET A 668 -9.33 -21.44 -6.63
C MET A 668 -8.04 -21.67 -5.85
N ARG A 669 -7.88 -22.89 -5.36
CA ARG A 669 -6.70 -23.38 -4.67
C ARG A 669 -5.77 -24.08 -5.65
N VAL A 670 -4.46 -23.91 -5.47
CA VAL A 670 -3.43 -24.73 -6.13
C VAL A 670 -2.71 -25.51 -5.04
N GLU A 671 -2.71 -26.84 -5.13
CA GLU A 671 -1.99 -27.68 -4.17
C GLU A 671 -0.49 -27.33 -4.15
N SER A 672 0.05 -27.23 -2.93
CA SER A 672 1.46 -26.96 -2.68
C SER A 672 2.32 -28.22 -2.74
N ALA A 673 3.61 -28.05 -3.04
CA ALA A 673 4.61 -29.10 -2.89
C ALA A 673 5.08 -29.29 -1.43
N ASN A 674 4.72 -28.39 -0.50
CA ASN A 674 5.12 -28.45 0.91
C ASN A 674 3.93 -28.50 1.91
N PRO A 675 2.95 -29.42 1.75
CA PRO A 675 1.82 -29.47 2.65
C PRO A 675 2.22 -29.97 4.04
N VAL A 676 1.48 -29.51 5.04
CA VAL A 676 1.53 -29.88 6.47
C VAL A 676 0.15 -30.32 6.94
N LYS A 677 0.12 -31.20 7.94
CA LYS A 677 -1.10 -31.56 8.64
C LYS A 677 -1.57 -30.43 9.55
N SER A 678 -0.62 -29.77 10.21
CA SER A 678 -0.87 -28.57 10.99
C SER A 678 0.36 -27.66 11.08
N ALA A 679 0.12 -26.35 11.18
CA ALA A 679 1.09 -25.32 11.49
C ALA A 679 0.41 -24.19 12.28
N PHE A 680 0.87 -23.97 13.50
CA PHE A 680 0.40 -22.89 14.37
C PHE A 680 1.57 -22.01 14.77
N ARG A 681 1.28 -20.72 14.91
CA ARG A 681 2.21 -19.75 15.47
C ARG A 681 1.54 -18.94 16.56
N THR A 682 2.22 -18.78 17.70
CA THR A 682 1.89 -17.82 18.75
C THR A 682 3.01 -16.80 18.85
N ALA A 683 2.70 -15.50 18.79
CA ALA A 683 3.68 -14.43 18.92
C ALA A 683 3.16 -13.27 19.78
N GLY A 684 4.07 -12.59 20.48
CA GLY A 684 3.74 -11.43 21.30
C GLY A 684 4.85 -11.07 22.28
N LEU A 685 4.54 -10.27 23.31
CA LEU A 685 5.52 -9.88 24.31
C LEU A 685 4.97 -9.86 25.74
N VAL A 686 5.91 -9.94 26.67
CA VAL A 686 5.70 -9.83 28.12
C VAL A 686 6.39 -8.57 28.61
N ARG A 687 5.66 -7.76 29.40
CA ARG A 687 6.16 -6.54 30.03
C ARG A 687 6.70 -6.83 31.43
N GLY A 688 7.68 -6.06 31.85
CA GLY A 688 8.32 -6.16 33.14
C GLY A 688 9.47 -5.16 33.25
N ALA A 689 10.32 -5.31 34.27
CA ALA A 689 11.60 -4.60 34.33
C ALA A 689 12.51 -4.98 33.15
N HIS A 690 12.40 -6.23 32.70
CA HIS A 690 13.07 -6.80 31.54
C HIS A 690 12.01 -7.35 30.57
N PRO A 691 11.47 -6.52 29.66
CA PRO A 691 10.48 -6.98 28.69
C PRO A 691 11.13 -7.93 27.67
N TYR A 692 10.38 -8.93 27.20
CA TYR A 692 10.85 -9.88 26.19
C TYR A 692 9.70 -10.31 25.28
N ALA A 693 10.02 -10.70 24.05
CA ALA A 693 9.06 -11.26 23.11
C ALA A 693 9.15 -12.79 23.06
N LEU A 694 8.03 -13.43 22.73
CA LEU A 694 7.90 -14.87 22.58
C LEU A 694 7.40 -15.20 21.19
N VAL A 695 8.01 -16.20 20.53
CA VAL A 695 7.54 -16.78 19.28
C VAL A 695 7.55 -18.30 19.42
N LEU A 696 6.38 -18.91 19.31
CA LEU A 696 6.18 -20.35 19.38
C LEU A 696 5.65 -20.85 18.05
N ASP A 697 6.24 -21.93 17.54
CA ASP A 697 5.78 -22.61 16.35
C ASP A 697 5.50 -24.09 16.64
N ASP A 698 4.33 -24.57 16.23
CA ASP A 698 3.96 -25.99 16.25
C ASP A 698 3.64 -26.43 14.82
N VAL A 699 4.54 -27.21 14.20
CA VAL A 699 4.42 -27.66 12.80
C VAL A 699 4.55 -29.17 12.71
N ASN A 700 3.56 -29.81 12.08
CA ASN A 700 3.50 -31.26 11.88
C ASN A 700 3.25 -31.58 10.41
N LYS A 701 4.19 -32.29 9.76
CA LYS A 701 4.00 -32.80 8.38
C LYS A 701 2.95 -33.91 8.33
N GLY A 702 2.77 -34.66 9.41
CA GLY A 702 1.76 -35.71 9.54
C GLY A 702 2.10 -37.04 8.87
N ASP A 703 3.30 -37.18 8.31
CA ASP A 703 3.77 -38.39 7.63
C ASP A 703 4.66 -39.29 8.49
N GLY A 704 4.91 -38.89 9.75
CA GLY A 704 5.71 -39.63 10.72
C GLY A 704 7.22 -39.66 10.44
N ARG A 705 7.71 -38.92 9.44
CA ARG A 705 9.14 -38.86 9.08
C ARG A 705 9.80 -37.66 9.74
N ALA A 706 11.12 -37.77 9.93
CA ALA A 706 11.92 -36.65 10.42
C ALA A 706 12.32 -35.72 9.26
N HIS A 707 12.01 -34.43 9.43
CA HIS A 707 12.26 -33.34 8.49
C HIS A 707 13.23 -32.32 9.07
N ASP A 708 13.90 -31.57 8.20
CA ASP A 708 14.75 -30.46 8.60
C ASP A 708 13.89 -29.20 8.72
N TYR A 709 13.80 -28.64 9.92
CA TYR A 709 13.06 -27.43 10.21
C TYR A 709 14.00 -26.28 10.51
N ASP A 710 13.70 -25.13 9.92
CA ASP A 710 14.46 -23.90 10.02
C ASP A 710 13.51 -22.80 10.54
N TRP A 711 13.63 -22.40 11.80
CA TRP A 711 12.98 -21.17 12.26
C TRP A 711 13.77 -19.98 11.72
N VAL A 712 13.12 -19.08 10.99
CA VAL A 712 13.78 -17.94 10.33
C VAL A 712 13.33 -16.62 10.93
N LEU A 713 14.30 -15.77 11.26
CA LEU A 713 14.11 -14.34 11.50
C LEU A 713 14.86 -13.56 10.41
N GLN A 714 14.13 -12.77 9.63
CA GLN A 714 14.73 -11.81 8.73
C GLN A 714 15.26 -10.62 9.55
N VAL A 715 16.51 -10.24 9.35
CA VAL A 715 17.18 -9.18 10.10
C VAL A 715 17.75 -8.13 9.15
N PRO A 716 17.93 -6.86 9.58
CA PRO A 716 18.60 -5.85 8.77
C PRO A 716 19.99 -6.31 8.30
N ASN A 717 20.41 -5.86 7.12
CA ASN A 717 21.73 -6.21 6.57
C ASN A 717 22.92 -5.73 7.41
N SER A 718 22.69 -4.78 8.31
CA SER A 718 23.69 -4.28 9.24
C SER A 718 23.85 -5.15 10.49
N VAL A 719 23.04 -6.19 10.68
CA VAL A 719 23.12 -7.09 11.86
C VAL A 719 24.20 -8.14 11.71
N ARG A 720 24.92 -8.41 12.79
CA ARG A 720 25.91 -9.49 12.92
C ARG A 720 25.75 -10.25 14.25
N LEU A 721 26.36 -11.42 14.34
CA LEU A 721 26.54 -12.13 15.60
C LEU A 721 27.63 -11.46 16.47
N ALA A 722 27.39 -11.37 17.77
CA ALA A 722 28.35 -10.93 18.77
C ALA A 722 28.84 -12.12 19.60
N ASP A 723 30.14 -12.13 19.91
CA ASP A 723 30.73 -13.11 20.81
C ASP A 723 30.57 -12.63 22.25
N ILE A 724 29.55 -13.15 22.94
CA ILE A 724 29.24 -12.82 24.33
C ILE A 724 29.07 -14.11 25.11
N GLU A 725 29.78 -14.20 26.22
CA GLU A 725 29.64 -15.32 27.15
C GLU A 725 28.26 -15.28 27.84
N LEU A 726 27.51 -16.36 27.71
CA LEU A 726 26.21 -16.53 28.36
C LEU A 726 26.37 -17.19 29.73
N PRO A 727 25.48 -16.90 30.70
CA PRO A 727 25.44 -17.62 31.96
C PRO A 727 25.44 -19.14 31.77
N ALA A 728 26.26 -19.84 32.55
CA ALA A 728 26.39 -21.30 32.46
C ALA A 728 25.04 -22.01 32.64
N GLY A 729 24.76 -22.97 31.77
CA GLY A 729 23.52 -23.76 31.78
C GLY A 729 22.36 -23.15 30.98
N ASN A 730 22.55 -21.98 30.36
CA ASN A 730 21.55 -21.41 29.45
C ASN A 730 21.37 -22.30 28.19
N PRO A 731 20.15 -22.39 27.63
CA PRO A 731 19.89 -23.05 26.34
C PRO A 731 20.68 -22.43 25.18
N ALA A 732 20.61 -23.08 24.00
CA ALA A 732 21.21 -22.51 22.80
C ALA A 732 20.65 -21.11 22.53
N ALA A 733 21.55 -20.16 22.26
CA ALA A 733 21.18 -18.78 21.99
C ALA A 733 22.17 -18.11 21.04
N ALA A 734 21.77 -16.98 20.49
CA ALA A 734 22.59 -16.10 19.67
C ALA A 734 22.45 -14.66 20.16
N VAL A 735 23.52 -13.88 20.12
CA VAL A 735 23.44 -12.44 20.37
C VAL A 735 23.61 -11.68 19.05
N LEU A 736 22.62 -10.84 18.74
CA LEU A 736 22.64 -9.95 17.58
C LEU A 736 23.03 -8.53 18.00
N VAL A 737 23.88 -7.90 17.20
CA VAL A 737 24.27 -6.47 17.32
C VAL A 737 24.35 -5.84 15.94
N LYS A 738 24.20 -4.52 15.84
CA LYS A 738 24.46 -3.79 14.58
C LYS A 738 25.95 -3.58 14.36
N THR A 739 26.36 -3.58 13.10
CA THR A 739 27.74 -3.32 12.65
C THR A 739 28.03 -1.83 12.74
N ILE A 740 29.20 -1.47 13.28
CA ILE A 740 29.67 -0.09 13.39
C ILE A 740 30.31 0.30 12.05
N GLY A 741 29.84 1.37 11.37
CA GLY A 741 30.49 1.93 10.17
C GLY A 741 29.71 1.92 8.85
N GLY A 742 28.41 1.62 8.85
CA GLY A 742 27.54 1.65 7.67
C GLY A 742 27.55 0.35 6.85
N ASP A 743 26.64 0.24 5.88
CA ASP A 743 26.29 -0.97 5.09
C ASP A 743 27.43 -1.63 4.28
N GLN A 744 28.68 -1.21 4.47
CA GLN A 744 29.81 -1.82 3.79
C GLN A 744 30.23 -3.13 4.46
N PHE A 745 29.84 -4.20 3.76
CA PHE A 745 30.15 -5.63 3.81
C PHE A 745 31.59 -6.09 4.13
N ARG A 746 32.35 -5.37 4.94
CA ARG A 746 33.65 -5.84 5.39
C ARG A 746 33.51 -6.42 6.79
N MET A 747 33.16 -7.70 6.80
CA MET A 747 33.45 -8.60 7.91
C MET A 747 34.98 -8.69 8.09
N THR A 748 35.55 -7.63 8.62
CA THR A 748 36.90 -7.64 9.19
C THR A 748 36.82 -8.17 10.61
N ASP A 749 37.98 -8.50 11.19
CA ASP A 749 38.12 -9.17 12.49
C ASP A 749 37.11 -8.68 13.54
N VAL A 750 36.64 -9.60 14.38
CA VAL A 750 35.66 -9.36 15.45
C VAL A 750 36.07 -8.11 16.24
N GLN A 751 35.44 -6.98 15.95
CA GLN A 751 35.61 -5.79 16.76
C GLN A 751 34.91 -6.05 18.09
N GLU A 752 35.60 -5.76 19.20
CA GLU A 752 34.99 -5.72 20.52
C GLU A 752 33.72 -4.87 20.45
N THR A 753 32.62 -5.42 20.95
CA THR A 753 31.34 -4.70 20.94
C THR A 753 31.29 -3.79 22.16
N PRO A 754 31.19 -2.45 22.00
CA PRO A 754 31.26 -1.53 23.13
C PRO A 754 30.14 -1.76 24.15
N VAL A 755 30.44 -1.56 25.43
CA VAL A 755 29.45 -1.49 26.51
C VAL A 755 28.40 -0.43 26.18
N GLY A 756 27.13 -0.74 26.46
CA GLY A 756 25.99 0.14 26.16
C GLY A 756 25.40 -0.02 24.76
N THR A 757 26.05 -0.78 23.85
CA THR A 757 25.52 -1.06 22.51
C THR A 757 24.19 -1.81 22.62
N PRO A 758 23.13 -1.41 21.88
CA PRO A 758 21.90 -2.20 21.78
C PRO A 758 22.17 -3.59 21.20
N ALA A 759 21.58 -4.61 21.81
CA ALA A 759 21.71 -6.00 21.43
C ALA A 759 20.39 -6.75 21.59
N LEU A 760 20.25 -7.85 20.85
CA LEU A 760 19.14 -8.79 21.00
C LEU A 760 19.68 -10.19 21.32
N LEU A 761 19.30 -10.73 22.47
CA LEU A 761 19.52 -12.12 22.80
C LEU A 761 18.35 -12.95 22.24
N VAL A 762 18.66 -13.87 21.32
CA VAL A 762 17.72 -14.82 20.72
C VAL A 762 17.97 -16.19 21.34
N VAL A 763 16.99 -16.72 22.08
CA VAL A 763 17.15 -17.98 22.82
C VAL A 763 16.18 -19.02 22.28
N ALA A 764 16.68 -20.18 21.85
CA ALA A 764 15.87 -21.34 21.54
C ALA A 764 15.77 -22.21 22.80
N LEU A 765 14.67 -22.06 23.54
CA LEU A 765 14.48 -22.68 24.85
C LEU A 765 14.48 -24.21 24.78
N ASP A 766 14.02 -24.76 23.66
CA ASP A 766 13.89 -26.19 23.39
C ASP A 766 15.17 -26.84 22.81
N LEU A 767 16.20 -26.06 22.49
CA LEU A 767 17.46 -26.58 21.96
C LEU A 767 18.50 -26.78 23.08
N PRO A 768 19.23 -27.92 23.08
CA PRO A 768 20.20 -28.22 24.11
C PRO A 768 21.35 -27.21 24.13
N VAL A 769 21.99 -27.06 25.30
CA VAL A 769 23.13 -26.17 25.51
C VAL A 769 24.23 -26.43 24.48
N THR A 770 24.56 -25.44 23.67
CA THR A 770 25.73 -25.50 22.79
C THR A 770 27.01 -25.23 23.58
N THR A 771 28.00 -26.10 23.47
CA THR A 771 29.35 -25.87 24.00
C THR A 771 30.28 -25.50 22.84
N GLY A 772 30.73 -24.25 22.77
CA GLY A 772 31.69 -23.77 21.77
C GLY A 772 31.53 -22.28 21.40
N PRO A 773 32.57 -21.62 20.86
CA PRO A 773 32.52 -20.21 20.47
C PRO A 773 31.49 -19.98 19.36
N GLN A 774 30.64 -18.95 19.52
CA GLN A 774 29.49 -18.63 18.65
C GLN A 774 29.87 -17.89 17.35
N LEU A 775 31.12 -17.93 16.94
CA LEU A 775 31.65 -17.07 15.88
C LEU A 775 31.66 -17.76 14.52
N TRP A 776 30.55 -17.80 13.77
CA TRP A 776 30.63 -18.18 12.36
C TRP A 776 29.66 -17.40 11.47
N ASN A 777 30.12 -16.24 11.00
CA ASN A 777 29.45 -15.47 9.94
C ASN A 777 29.67 -16.07 8.53
N PHE A 778 29.86 -17.39 8.38
CA PHE A 778 30.19 -18.02 7.10
C PHE A 778 29.08 -18.93 6.55
N TYR A 779 28.90 -18.81 5.24
CA TYR A 779 27.99 -19.50 4.30
C TYR A 779 27.91 -21.05 4.37
N LYS A 780 28.54 -21.75 5.32
CA LYS A 780 28.69 -23.22 5.33
C LYS A 780 28.72 -23.92 6.70
N ALA A 781 28.39 -23.25 7.82
CA ALA A 781 28.27 -23.95 9.11
C ALA A 781 26.89 -24.61 9.25
N THR A 782 26.67 -25.75 8.57
CA THR A 782 25.41 -26.51 8.64
C THR A 782 25.19 -27.25 9.97
N GLU A 783 26.18 -27.25 10.86
CA GLU A 783 26.20 -28.06 12.09
C GLU A 783 25.85 -27.28 13.37
N GLN A 784 25.65 -25.96 13.30
CA GLN A 784 25.30 -25.13 14.46
C GLN A 784 23.78 -24.89 14.53
N PRO A 785 23.18 -24.86 15.74
CA PRO A 785 21.75 -24.61 15.86
C PRO A 785 21.38 -23.20 15.43
N PHE A 786 22.24 -22.20 15.66
CA PHE A 786 22.08 -20.84 15.13
C PHE A 786 23.06 -20.55 14.01
N ARG A 787 22.58 -19.96 12.91
CA ARG A 787 23.43 -19.45 11.82
C ARG A 787 22.88 -18.17 11.22
N LEU A 788 23.78 -17.27 10.83
CA LEU A 788 23.45 -16.08 10.06
C LEU A 788 23.78 -16.32 8.58
N ASP A 789 22.78 -16.23 7.71
CA ASP A 789 22.93 -16.33 6.26
C ASP A 789 22.81 -14.94 5.65
N VAL A 790 23.70 -14.61 4.71
CA VAL A 790 23.67 -13.33 4.01
C VAL A 790 23.67 -13.58 2.53
N ARG A 791 22.51 -13.47 1.87
CA ARG A 791 22.37 -13.77 0.46
C ARG A 791 22.31 -12.53 -0.38
N THR A 792 23.10 -12.54 -1.45
CA THR A 792 23.13 -11.48 -2.44
C THR A 792 22.55 -11.98 -3.75
N TYR A 793 21.56 -11.27 -4.28
CA TYR A 793 20.85 -11.60 -5.51
C TYR A 793 20.91 -10.43 -6.48
N THR A 794 21.10 -10.71 -7.76
CA THR A 794 20.95 -9.70 -8.82
C THR A 794 19.48 -9.63 -9.21
N ALA A 795 18.83 -8.50 -8.99
CA ALA A 795 17.47 -8.28 -9.48
C ALA A 795 17.50 -8.10 -11.00
N ASN A 796 16.95 -9.07 -11.74
CA ASN A 796 17.03 -9.19 -13.21
C ASN A 796 16.50 -7.98 -14.02
N LYS A 797 15.80 -7.01 -13.40
CA LYS A 797 15.23 -5.85 -14.10
C LYS A 797 15.94 -4.53 -13.85
N THR A 798 16.75 -4.41 -12.79
CA THR A 798 17.40 -3.14 -12.42
C THR A 798 18.92 -3.26 -12.28
N ASN A 799 19.49 -4.46 -12.42
CA ASN A 799 20.87 -4.77 -12.02
C ASN A 799 21.19 -4.34 -10.57
N GLN A 800 20.17 -4.11 -9.73
CA GLN A 800 20.40 -3.86 -8.31
C GLN A 800 20.75 -5.17 -7.64
N VAL A 801 21.87 -5.13 -6.93
CA VAL A 801 22.32 -6.18 -6.04
C VAL A 801 21.53 -6.03 -4.74
N LEU A 802 20.60 -6.94 -4.49
CA LEU A 802 19.83 -6.99 -3.25
C LEU A 802 20.50 -7.95 -2.29
N THR A 803 20.86 -7.47 -1.11
CA THR A 803 21.36 -8.31 -0.02
C THR A 803 20.28 -8.54 1.02
N ARG A 804 20.20 -9.77 1.53
CA ARG A 804 19.22 -10.20 2.53
C ARG A 804 19.94 -10.97 3.63
N THR A 805 19.68 -10.61 4.88
CA THR A 805 20.30 -11.24 6.04
C THR A 805 19.26 -11.94 6.90
N ARG A 806 19.57 -13.17 7.32
CA ARG A 806 18.61 -14.06 8.00
C ARG A 806 19.27 -14.84 9.10
N LEU A 807 18.68 -14.85 10.28
CA LEU A 807 19.03 -15.76 11.36
C LEU A 807 18.19 -17.02 11.23
N TYR A 808 18.84 -18.18 11.31
CA TYR A 808 18.19 -19.48 11.40
C TYR A 808 18.38 -20.07 12.79
N ALA A 809 17.35 -20.73 13.30
CA ALA A 809 17.46 -21.75 14.33
C ALA A 809 17.00 -23.10 13.74
N SER A 810 17.94 -24.01 13.49
CA SER A 810 17.71 -25.24 12.73
C SER A 810 17.61 -26.48 13.63
N ARG A 811 16.70 -27.41 13.31
CA ARG A 811 16.65 -28.73 13.95
C ARG A 811 16.03 -29.78 13.04
N ARG A 812 16.29 -31.05 13.33
CA ARG A 812 15.66 -32.19 12.65
C ARG A 812 14.67 -32.88 13.60
N ASP A 813 13.41 -33.02 13.19
CA ASP A 813 12.36 -33.60 14.04
C ASP A 813 11.22 -34.22 13.23
N THR A 814 10.37 -35.02 13.87
CA THR A 814 9.10 -35.52 13.33
C THR A 814 7.95 -34.53 13.53
N ILE A 815 7.99 -33.76 14.62
CA ILE A 815 7.06 -32.67 14.91
C ILE A 815 7.90 -31.50 15.41
N PHE A 816 7.80 -30.36 14.74
CA PHE A 816 8.53 -29.16 15.11
C PHE A 816 7.77 -28.35 16.15
N ARG A 817 8.43 -28.07 17.27
CA ARG A 817 7.93 -27.35 18.44
C ARG A 817 8.97 -26.36 18.92
N SER A 818 9.13 -25.23 18.24
CA SER A 818 10.14 -24.22 18.55
C SER A 818 9.62 -23.20 19.55
N ARG A 819 10.43 -22.86 20.57
CA ARG A 819 10.13 -21.93 21.67
C ARG A 819 11.22 -20.86 21.71
N ILE A 820 11.00 -19.75 21.02
CA ILE A 820 11.97 -18.66 20.94
C ILE A 820 11.61 -17.54 21.91
N ALA A 821 12.59 -17.14 22.73
CA ALA A 821 12.54 -15.89 23.50
C ALA A 821 13.48 -14.85 22.88
N LEU A 822 12.98 -13.63 22.71
CA LEU A 822 13.70 -12.51 22.11
C LEU A 822 13.84 -11.41 23.17
N ILE A 823 15.05 -11.24 23.69
CA ILE A 823 15.33 -10.44 24.90
C ILE A 823 16.25 -9.27 24.50
N PRO A 824 15.72 -8.04 24.39
CA PRO A 824 16.55 -6.87 24.15
C PRO A 824 17.36 -6.50 25.39
N PHE A 825 18.61 -6.10 25.21
CA PHE A 825 19.49 -5.64 26.28
C PHE A 825 20.58 -4.71 25.71
N LYS A 826 21.28 -3.99 26.58
CA LYS A 826 22.50 -3.26 26.22
C LYS A 826 23.72 -4.06 26.68
N ILE A 827 24.76 -4.15 25.85
CA ILE A 827 26.02 -4.83 26.19
C ILE A 827 26.53 -4.36 27.56
N GLY A 828 26.89 -5.31 28.43
CA GLY A 828 27.32 -5.05 29.81
C GLY A 828 26.19 -5.06 30.84
N GLN A 829 24.91 -5.11 30.43
CA GLN A 829 23.81 -5.38 31.35
C GLN A 829 23.75 -6.87 31.74
N PRO A 830 23.27 -7.19 32.96
CA PRO A 830 23.06 -8.58 33.38
C PRO A 830 22.09 -9.31 32.44
N LEU A 831 22.52 -10.46 31.92
CA LEU A 831 21.67 -11.38 31.17
C LEU A 831 20.88 -12.28 32.12
N PRO A 832 19.68 -12.75 31.74
CA PRO A 832 18.95 -13.70 32.56
C PRO A 832 19.67 -15.03 32.64
N LYS A 833 19.55 -15.67 33.81
CA LYS A 833 19.72 -17.11 33.90
C LYS A 833 18.46 -17.76 33.34
N ILE A 834 18.64 -18.66 32.37
CA ILE A 834 17.55 -19.34 31.71
C ILE A 834 17.67 -20.83 31.98
N THR A 835 16.58 -21.45 32.43
CA THR A 835 16.52 -22.91 32.60
C THR A 835 15.35 -23.46 31.81
N TRP A 836 15.56 -24.59 31.13
CA TRP A 836 14.52 -25.39 30.51
C TRP A 836 14.37 -26.69 31.31
N ASP A 837 13.13 -27.08 31.65
CA ASP A 837 12.92 -28.30 32.41
C ASP A 837 13.18 -29.56 31.55
N ALA A 838 13.51 -30.66 32.22
CA ALA A 838 13.80 -31.92 31.55
C ALA A 838 12.58 -32.50 30.81
N GLU A 839 11.37 -32.17 31.28
CA GLU A 839 10.09 -32.61 30.70
C GLU A 839 9.66 -31.77 29.49
N GLN A 840 10.37 -30.67 29.20
CA GLN A 840 10.08 -29.73 28.12
C GLN A 840 8.68 -29.07 28.22
N THR A 841 8.23 -28.83 29.44
CA THR A 841 6.94 -28.22 29.76
C THR A 841 7.08 -26.84 30.39
N SER A 842 8.28 -26.43 30.78
CA SER A 842 8.48 -25.13 31.42
C SER A 842 9.89 -24.54 31.25
N ALA A 843 9.94 -23.21 31.26
CA ALA A 843 11.19 -22.44 31.31
C ALA A 843 11.15 -21.44 32.46
N THR A 844 12.31 -21.09 33.02
CA THR A 844 12.45 -19.92 33.89
C THR A 844 13.40 -18.90 33.29
N LEU A 845 13.04 -17.61 33.38
CA LEU A 845 13.88 -16.48 33.00
C LEU A 845 14.09 -15.63 34.27
N VAL A 846 15.32 -15.63 34.78
CA VAL A 846 15.65 -15.04 36.08
C VAL A 846 16.69 -13.94 35.93
N TRP A 847 16.27 -12.71 36.21
CA TRP A 847 17.10 -11.54 36.49
C TRP A 847 17.15 -11.27 38.01
N PRO A 848 18.03 -10.37 38.49
CA PRO A 848 18.06 -10.00 39.91
C PRO A 848 16.72 -9.47 40.47
N ASP A 849 15.91 -8.83 39.63
CA ASP A 849 14.68 -8.11 39.98
C ASP A 849 13.42 -8.61 39.24
N GLN A 850 13.54 -9.64 38.40
CA GLN A 850 12.42 -10.27 37.69
C GLN A 850 12.61 -11.78 37.60
N ASN A 851 11.57 -12.54 37.94
CA ASN A 851 11.56 -14.00 37.83
C ASN A 851 10.24 -14.44 37.18
N ASP A 852 10.34 -14.85 35.92
CA ASP A 852 9.22 -15.32 35.13
C ASP A 852 9.36 -16.82 34.83
N THR A 853 8.25 -17.55 35.00
CA THR A 853 8.12 -18.95 34.61
C THR A 853 7.18 -19.06 33.42
N LEU A 854 7.68 -19.61 32.33
CA LEU A 854 6.90 -19.95 31.14
C LEU A 854 6.43 -21.40 31.31
N VAL A 855 5.12 -21.64 31.25
CA VAL A 855 4.54 -22.99 31.31
C VAL A 855 3.86 -23.27 29.98
N PHE A 856 4.31 -24.32 29.32
CA PHE A 856 3.82 -24.79 28.04
C PHE A 856 2.93 -26.00 28.29
N SER A 857 1.66 -25.90 27.93
CA SER A 857 0.75 -27.04 27.99
C SER A 857 0.73 -27.67 26.59
N PRO A 858 1.48 -28.77 26.36
CA PRO A 858 1.52 -29.41 25.06
C PRO A 858 0.13 -29.89 24.70
N ALA A 859 -0.33 -29.52 23.51
CA ALA A 859 -1.56 -30.06 22.97
C ALA A 859 -1.28 -31.35 22.18
N ALA A 860 -2.35 -31.99 21.71
CA ALA A 860 -2.26 -33.10 20.77
C ALA A 860 -1.33 -32.75 19.58
N PRO A 861 -0.75 -33.74 18.88
CA PRO A 861 0.18 -33.51 17.76
C PRO A 861 -0.30 -32.52 16.68
N ASP A 862 -1.61 -32.31 16.55
CA ASP A 862 -2.24 -31.44 15.55
C ASP A 862 -2.87 -30.18 16.15
N ALA A 863 -2.47 -29.80 17.36
CA ALA A 863 -3.00 -28.66 18.08
C ALA A 863 -1.87 -27.71 18.52
N HIS A 864 -2.20 -26.43 18.67
CA HIS A 864 -1.26 -25.42 19.14
C HIS A 864 -0.90 -25.66 20.61
N THR A 865 0.36 -25.45 20.96
CA THR A 865 0.81 -25.42 22.35
C THR A 865 0.39 -24.10 22.98
N SER A 866 -0.32 -24.17 24.10
CA SER A 866 -0.61 -22.97 24.88
C SER A 866 0.56 -22.62 25.78
N VAL A 867 0.79 -21.32 25.99
CA VAL A 867 1.81 -20.80 26.90
C VAL A 867 1.15 -19.92 27.93
N SER A 868 1.52 -20.11 29.20
CA SER A 868 1.20 -19.20 30.30
C SER A 868 2.48 -18.65 30.90
N VAL A 869 2.45 -17.38 31.25
CA VAL A 869 3.56 -16.67 31.90
C VAL A 869 3.16 -16.44 33.34
N ARG A 870 4.02 -16.84 34.27
CA ARG A 870 3.84 -16.64 35.70
C ARG A 870 4.94 -15.77 36.26
N ARG A 871 4.59 -14.74 37.02
CA ARG A 871 5.54 -13.89 37.77
C ARG A 871 5.22 -14.01 39.26
N GLY A 872 6.21 -14.39 40.07
CA GLY A 872 5.98 -14.67 41.49
C GLY A 872 4.93 -15.76 41.75
N GLY A 873 4.84 -16.75 40.85
CA GLY A 873 3.89 -17.86 40.94
C GLY A 873 2.47 -17.57 40.45
N THR A 874 2.13 -16.32 40.12
CA THR A 874 0.80 -15.93 39.63
C THR A 874 0.80 -15.89 38.10
N GLU A 875 -0.20 -16.48 37.43
CA GLU A 875 -0.40 -16.34 35.98
C GLU A 875 -0.74 -14.89 35.63
N ILE A 876 0.08 -14.29 34.77
CA ILE A 876 -0.04 -12.89 34.36
C ILE A 876 -0.42 -12.70 32.88
N LEU A 877 -0.22 -13.76 32.07
CA LEU A 877 -0.55 -13.78 30.64
C LEU A 877 -0.72 -15.25 30.22
N SER A 878 -1.67 -15.54 29.33
CA SER A 878 -1.89 -16.90 28.84
C SER A 878 -2.50 -16.91 27.45
N SER A 879 -1.97 -17.75 26.55
CA SER A 879 -2.55 -18.03 25.24
C SER A 879 -3.61 -19.14 25.28
N ALA A 880 -3.79 -19.82 26.41
CA ALA A 880 -4.75 -20.93 26.54
C ALA A 880 -6.22 -20.51 26.41
N ARG A 881 -6.51 -19.20 26.59
CA ARG A 881 -7.87 -18.64 26.51
C ARG A 881 -8.25 -18.19 25.09
N LEU A 882 -7.36 -18.40 24.11
CA LEU A 882 -7.58 -18.01 22.72
C LEU A 882 -8.49 -19.03 22.04
N GLY A 883 -9.52 -18.56 21.34
CA GLY A 883 -10.52 -19.40 20.68
C GLY A 883 -11.74 -19.76 21.54
N LEU A 884 -11.82 -19.29 22.78
CA LEU A 884 -13.09 -19.15 23.50
C LEU A 884 -13.65 -17.78 23.13
N THR A 885 -14.47 -17.72 22.08
CA THR A 885 -15.24 -16.52 21.72
C THR A 885 -16.00 -16.01 22.95
N PRO A 886 -16.19 -14.69 23.14
CA PRO A 886 -17.21 -14.19 24.06
C PRO A 886 -18.57 -14.84 23.81
#